data_AF-A0A7V2XGM7-F1
#
_entry.id   AF-A0A7V2XGM7-F1
#
_cell.length_a   1.000
_cell.length_b   1.000
_cell.length_c   1.000
_cell.angle_alpha   90.00
_cell.angle_beta   90.00
_cell.angle_gamma   90.00
#
_symmetry.space_group_name_H-M   'P 1'
#
loop_
_entity.id
_entity.type
_entity.pdbx_description
1 polymer ?
#
loop_
_entity_poly.entity_id
_entity_poly.type
_entity_poly.pdbx_seq_one_letter_code
_entity_poly.pdbx_strand_id
1 'polypeptide(L)'
;MPNLPFRPPPGLSHHGRLPPQAPLPPPLPPQRSLEERLRRVPWFLLSALIHACALVVIALTAGKPATPAQDVVSYVFEVGLYPEQPSPAEAPKPPDPQEEEQPTPVVEQPPEAEPAPRREEIASPPPPPEAPRAPAETEAPRAKGTPVLEVPGGDAPSRDLFAARTPAARAEALRQGGGSPASERAVEAGLAWLARHQEADGQWADGDPQHKLAPGLTGLAVLAFLGKGHTHADTGPYSATVARGLRYLLSIQTPEGRFGEPYLVGGERNNRFLMYHQAIATMALSEAFAMSRDPALRDPVRRGVAFIERAQQDAGGWDYGDLRTGRNDTSVTGWQLMALKSAHASGIEVNWQTVFGLMRHFDTNTNSAAEVTYANRDPCAWRKGPGMAAVGLFAYLALGWPRDHPLLMRQADLLLANPPDWATMAKGDPRDVPSSLHTMYYWYYGTLALFQMGGQWWARWNPHLRDLLIAQQCSEGERRGSWDPPPCGFDAIGGRVYTTALNVLTLEVYYRYLPFYQGGAFDALDVLEKALRVRGADPVRRRALHLLGAFASQRAEDLLADALNDPDPGTRAVAQRLLVERKSERVVPTLLQQLESLNVLARMQAVAGLGAFGGKRFIPQLIQALRDPERAVRERAINALRKLTGESFGFLPDAAPAQREEAAAHWERWWRGEVAQPPPEGIRAKVLVVDEAAPDAVVLDAGSNNGVHRGLRFEVRRAGKTIAILQAEKVDPTLTLARIVERLGEPIREGDELRSLPDGP
;
A
#
# COMPACT_ATOMS: atom_id res chain seq x y z
N MET A 1 31.15 -1.47 -59.66
CA MET A 1 31.81 -0.87 -60.84
C MET A 1 31.17 0.48 -61.15
N PRO A 2 31.87 1.45 -61.76
CA PRO A 2 31.97 2.78 -61.13
C PRO A 2 31.77 4.01 -62.04
N ASN A 3 32.04 5.19 -61.46
CA ASN A 3 32.47 6.47 -62.08
C ASN A 3 31.44 7.57 -62.48
N LEU A 4 31.48 8.62 -61.66
CA LEU A 4 31.48 10.08 -61.91
C LEU A 4 32.16 10.56 -63.23
N PRO A 5 32.24 11.89 -63.56
CA PRO A 5 31.35 13.07 -63.34
C PRO A 5 31.23 13.97 -64.62
N PHE A 6 30.65 15.19 -64.56
CA PHE A 6 31.34 16.48 -64.91
C PHE A 6 30.45 17.76 -64.79
N ARG A 7 31.10 18.93 -64.63
CA ARG A 7 30.63 20.36 -64.59
C ARG A 7 31.89 21.25 -64.81
N PRO A 8 31.88 22.60 -64.95
CA PRO A 8 30.94 23.62 -65.48
C PRO A 8 31.67 24.41 -66.64
N PRO A 9 31.80 25.77 -66.73
CA PRO A 9 30.92 26.97 -66.62
C PRO A 9 30.86 27.72 -68.01
N PRO A 10 30.96 29.07 -68.18
CA PRO A 10 30.26 30.29 -67.68
C PRO A 10 29.29 30.88 -68.79
N GLY A 11 28.84 32.16 -68.90
CA GLY A 11 28.66 33.30 -67.98
C GLY A 11 28.74 34.74 -68.62
N LEU A 12 27.68 35.55 -68.48
CA LEU A 12 27.53 37.04 -68.64
C LEU A 12 27.43 37.77 -70.03
N SER A 13 26.58 38.82 -70.01
CA SER A 13 26.43 40.03 -70.89
C SER A 13 25.96 39.85 -72.37
N HIS A 14 25.21 40.75 -73.04
CA HIS A 14 24.97 42.22 -72.93
C HIS A 14 23.59 42.72 -73.44
N HIS A 15 23.22 43.93 -72.99
CA HIS A 15 22.31 44.99 -73.51
C HIS A 15 21.28 44.81 -74.65
N GLY A 16 20.09 45.41 -74.42
CA GLY A 16 19.20 45.98 -75.44
C GLY A 16 18.01 46.74 -74.82
N ARG A 17 17.90 48.07 -74.99
CA ARG A 17 16.82 48.91 -74.41
C ARG A 17 15.67 49.15 -75.40
N LEU A 18 14.43 49.20 -74.91
CA LEU A 18 13.32 50.00 -75.48
C LEU A 18 12.48 50.65 -74.34
N PRO A 19 11.71 51.73 -74.59
CA PRO A 19 11.53 52.80 -73.61
C PRO A 19 10.07 52.93 -73.07
N PRO A 20 9.62 54.07 -72.50
CA PRO A 20 9.19 54.15 -71.11
C PRO A 20 7.67 54.14 -70.91
N GLN A 21 7.20 53.60 -69.77
CA GLN A 21 5.84 53.78 -69.28
C GLN A 21 5.79 54.66 -68.02
N ALA A 22 4.60 55.20 -67.75
CA ALA A 22 4.33 56.28 -66.79
C ALA A 22 4.71 55.94 -65.32
N PRO A 23 4.97 56.94 -64.46
CA PRO A 23 5.53 56.73 -63.13
C PRO A 23 4.53 56.04 -62.18
N LEU A 24 4.99 54.95 -61.56
CA LEU A 24 4.34 54.33 -60.40
C LEU A 24 4.54 55.21 -59.14
N PRO A 25 3.58 55.22 -58.20
CA PRO A 25 3.75 55.92 -56.92
C PRO A 25 4.92 55.34 -56.12
N PRO A 26 5.58 56.14 -55.26
CA PRO A 26 6.74 55.69 -54.50
C PRO A 26 6.36 54.52 -53.57
N PRO A 27 7.21 53.49 -53.43
CA PRO A 27 6.95 52.38 -52.53
C PRO A 27 6.88 52.87 -51.09
N LEU A 28 5.91 52.35 -50.33
CA LEU A 28 5.85 52.54 -48.89
C LEU A 28 7.18 52.08 -48.25
N PRO A 29 7.71 52.82 -47.26
CA PRO A 29 8.96 52.43 -46.61
C PRO A 29 8.78 51.05 -45.95
N PRO A 30 9.81 50.18 -45.98
CA PRO A 30 9.70 48.82 -45.51
C PRO A 30 9.23 48.78 -44.06
N GLN A 31 8.14 48.04 -43.80
CA GLN A 31 7.71 47.75 -42.44
C GLN A 31 8.77 46.87 -41.77
N ARG A 32 9.65 47.51 -40.99
CA ARG A 32 10.68 46.83 -40.19
C ARG A 32 10.04 45.78 -39.29
N SER A 33 10.61 44.58 -39.27
CA SER A 33 10.12 43.46 -38.49
C SER A 33 10.08 43.79 -36.99
N LEU A 34 9.24 43.06 -36.25
CA LEU A 34 9.13 43.21 -34.80
C LEU A 34 10.48 43.00 -34.09
N GLU A 35 11.31 42.09 -34.61
CA GLU A 35 12.65 41.79 -34.09
C GLU A 35 13.60 42.98 -34.15
N GLU A 36 13.63 43.75 -35.25
CA GLU A 36 14.49 44.94 -35.36
C GLU A 36 14.08 46.05 -34.38
N ARG A 37 12.79 46.15 -34.07
CA ARG A 37 12.27 47.08 -33.07
C ARG A 37 12.66 46.63 -31.66
N LEU A 38 12.48 45.34 -31.35
CA LEU A 38 12.82 44.76 -30.04
C LEU A 38 14.32 44.87 -29.72
N ARG A 39 15.21 44.65 -30.71
CA ARG A 39 16.68 44.80 -30.53
C ARG A 39 17.14 46.22 -30.17
N ARG A 40 16.30 47.25 -30.33
CA ARG A 40 16.61 48.64 -29.96
C ARG A 40 15.92 49.11 -28.69
N VAL A 41 15.06 48.31 -28.08
CA VAL A 41 14.49 48.61 -26.76
C VAL A 41 15.61 48.42 -25.73
N PRO A 42 15.97 49.44 -24.93
CA PRO A 42 16.91 49.26 -23.84
C PRO A 42 16.45 48.14 -22.91
N TRP A 43 17.33 47.21 -22.58
CA TRP A 43 16.98 45.99 -21.84
C TRP A 43 16.27 46.28 -20.51
N PHE A 44 16.53 47.43 -19.89
CA PHE A 44 15.86 47.87 -18.66
C PHE A 44 14.37 48.23 -18.87
N LEU A 45 13.96 48.72 -20.05
CA LEU A 45 12.55 48.96 -20.36
C LEU A 45 11.82 47.65 -20.65
N LEU A 46 12.47 46.70 -21.33
CA LEU A 46 11.93 45.36 -21.54
C LEU A 46 11.79 44.62 -20.19
N SER A 47 12.80 44.72 -19.33
CA SER A 47 12.76 44.19 -17.96
C SER A 47 11.67 44.87 -17.13
N ALA A 48 11.54 46.19 -17.16
CA ALA A 48 10.49 46.91 -16.44
C ALA A 48 9.08 46.50 -16.90
N LEU A 49 8.89 46.27 -18.21
CA LEU A 49 7.62 45.76 -18.75
C LEU A 49 7.33 44.34 -18.26
N ILE A 50 8.32 43.44 -18.27
CA ILE A 50 8.19 42.07 -17.74
C ILE A 50 7.86 42.09 -16.24
N HIS A 51 8.52 42.94 -15.45
CA HIS A 51 8.24 43.08 -14.01
C HIS A 51 6.86 43.72 -13.77
N ALA A 52 6.43 44.68 -14.59
CA ALA A 52 5.07 45.25 -14.50
C ALA A 52 4.00 44.20 -14.82
N CYS A 53 4.20 43.39 -15.86
CA CYS A 53 3.31 42.26 -16.17
C CYS A 53 3.32 41.21 -15.04
N ALA A 54 4.48 40.88 -14.47
CA ALA A 54 4.59 39.98 -13.33
C ALA A 54 3.88 40.53 -12.09
N LEU A 55 4.01 41.83 -11.79
CA LEU A 55 3.30 42.49 -10.69
C LEU A 55 1.78 42.54 -10.92
N VAL A 56 1.31 42.71 -12.15
CA VAL A 56 -0.12 42.60 -12.49
C VAL A 56 -0.62 41.16 -12.32
N VAL A 57 0.14 40.15 -12.77
CA VAL A 57 -0.20 38.74 -12.52
C VAL A 57 -0.19 38.41 -11.03
N ILE A 58 0.77 38.93 -10.26
CA ILE A 58 0.80 38.79 -8.79
C ILE A 58 -0.40 39.51 -8.17
N ALA A 59 -0.78 40.72 -8.61
CA ALA A 59 -1.94 41.42 -8.08
C ALA A 59 -3.29 40.74 -8.43
N LEU A 60 -3.35 40.03 -9.56
CA LEU A 60 -4.54 39.27 -9.99
C LEU A 60 -4.59 37.85 -9.38
N THR A 61 -3.46 37.27 -8.97
CA THR A 61 -3.39 35.94 -8.32
C THR A 61 -3.19 36.00 -6.81
N ALA A 62 -2.83 37.16 -6.25
CA ALA A 62 -2.87 37.44 -4.82
C ALA A 62 -4.34 37.49 -4.35
N GLY A 63 -4.85 36.31 -4.02
CA GLY A 63 -6.09 36.18 -3.28
C GLY A 63 -6.08 37.06 -2.02
N LYS A 64 -7.28 37.42 -1.55
CA LYS A 64 -7.52 38.26 -0.37
C LYS A 64 -6.55 37.87 0.76
N PRO A 65 -5.98 38.86 1.50
CA PRO A 65 -5.06 38.57 2.59
C PRO A 65 -5.70 37.56 3.54
N ALA A 66 -4.98 36.48 3.80
CA ALA A 66 -5.43 35.48 4.75
C ALA A 66 -5.67 36.16 6.11
N THR A 67 -6.87 35.98 6.65
CA THR A 67 -7.13 36.17 8.08
C THR A 67 -6.02 35.43 8.83
N PRO A 68 -5.37 36.03 9.85
CA PRO A 68 -4.29 35.37 10.57
C PRO A 68 -4.80 34.02 11.06
N ALA A 69 -4.15 32.94 10.62
CA ALA A 69 -4.49 31.60 11.05
C ALA A 69 -4.25 31.54 12.56
N GLN A 70 -5.34 31.46 13.33
CA GLN A 70 -5.26 30.95 14.69
C GLN A 70 -4.66 29.54 14.60
N ASP A 71 -3.76 29.20 15.51
CA ASP A 71 -3.16 27.86 15.58
C ASP A 71 -4.24 26.81 15.87
N VAL A 72 -4.85 26.27 14.81
CA VAL A 72 -5.79 25.16 14.90
C VAL A 72 -4.98 23.89 15.17
N VAL A 73 -4.77 23.63 16.46
CA VAL A 73 -4.44 22.31 16.97
C VAL A 73 -5.53 21.34 16.49
N SER A 74 -5.21 20.48 15.53
CA SER A 74 -6.15 19.52 14.98
C SER A 74 -6.43 18.41 16.00
N TYR A 75 -7.67 18.39 16.51
CA TYR A 75 -8.20 17.27 17.26
C TYR A 75 -8.65 16.20 16.27
N VAL A 76 -7.98 15.05 16.29
CA VAL A 76 -8.50 13.84 15.62
C VAL A 76 -9.63 13.30 16.49
N PHE A 77 -10.85 13.40 16.00
CA PHE A 77 -11.97 12.60 16.49
C PHE A 77 -12.03 11.31 15.67
N GLU A 78 -12.18 10.17 16.36
CA GLU A 78 -12.59 8.92 15.72
C GLU A 78 -14.01 9.10 15.18
N VAL A 79 -14.19 9.01 13.87
CA VAL A 79 -15.52 8.93 13.26
C VAL A 79 -15.85 7.45 13.07
N GLY A 80 -16.80 6.96 13.85
CA GLY A 80 -17.39 5.65 13.65
C GLY A 80 -18.10 5.56 12.30
N LEU A 81 -18.06 4.37 11.71
CA LEU A 81 -18.75 4.05 10.45
C LEU A 81 -20.26 4.30 10.57
N TYR A 82 -20.81 5.06 9.63
CA TYR A 82 -22.24 5.04 9.31
C TYR A 82 -22.43 4.30 7.97
N PRO A 83 -23.49 3.49 7.81
CA PRO A 83 -23.80 2.88 6.52
C PRO A 83 -24.27 3.94 5.51
N GLU A 84 -23.97 3.71 4.23
CA GLU A 84 -24.43 4.57 3.13
C GLU A 84 -25.96 4.55 3.02
N GLN A 85 -26.56 5.74 2.85
CA GLN A 85 -27.94 5.82 2.37
C GLN A 85 -27.95 5.68 0.84
N PRO A 86 -28.90 4.93 0.25
CA PRO A 86 -29.01 4.80 -1.20
C PRO A 86 -29.44 6.12 -1.85
N SER A 87 -28.86 6.42 -3.02
CA SER A 87 -29.23 7.56 -3.86
C SER A 87 -30.70 7.46 -4.33
N PRO A 88 -31.42 8.59 -4.54
CA PRO A 88 -32.73 8.57 -5.16
C PRO A 88 -32.69 7.91 -6.54
N ALA A 89 -33.76 7.16 -6.87
CA ALA A 89 -33.89 6.49 -8.16
C ALA A 89 -33.96 7.50 -9.31
N GLU A 90 -33.17 7.25 -10.36
CA GLU A 90 -33.19 8.03 -11.59
C GLU A 90 -34.49 7.75 -12.36
N ALA A 91 -35.14 8.80 -12.88
CA ALA A 91 -36.41 8.66 -13.59
C ALA A 91 -36.21 7.90 -14.93
N PRO A 92 -37.17 7.06 -15.37
CA PRO A 92 -37.00 6.27 -16.59
C PRO A 92 -36.93 7.19 -17.82
N LYS A 93 -35.90 6.98 -18.65
CA LYS A 93 -35.80 7.62 -19.97
C LYS A 93 -36.92 7.11 -20.89
N PRO A 94 -37.48 7.98 -21.76
CA PRO A 94 -38.43 7.54 -22.79
C PRO A 94 -37.73 6.60 -23.80
N PRO A 95 -38.47 5.67 -24.44
CA PRO A 95 -37.94 4.83 -25.48
C PRO A 95 -37.76 5.61 -26.79
N ASP A 96 -36.57 5.56 -27.38
CA ASP A 96 -36.32 6.00 -28.76
C ASP A 96 -36.68 4.89 -29.77
N PRO A 97 -36.85 5.22 -31.07
CA PRO A 97 -37.70 4.43 -31.97
C PRO A 97 -37.08 3.13 -32.47
N GLN A 98 -37.96 2.24 -32.95
CA GLN A 98 -37.58 1.10 -33.78
C GLN A 98 -37.14 1.58 -35.16
N GLU A 99 -35.94 1.18 -35.61
CA GLU A 99 -35.57 1.21 -37.03
C GLU A 99 -35.01 -0.17 -37.46
N GLU A 100 -35.89 -0.90 -38.16
CA GLU A 100 -35.68 -1.72 -39.36
C GLU A 100 -34.55 -2.78 -39.43
N GLU A 101 -34.99 -4.03 -39.59
CA GLU A 101 -34.18 -5.14 -40.14
C GLU A 101 -33.94 -4.98 -41.65
N GLN A 102 -32.71 -5.25 -42.12
CA GLN A 102 -32.43 -5.77 -43.48
C GLN A 102 -30.97 -6.27 -43.62
N PRO A 103 -30.59 -7.09 -44.63
CA PRO A 103 -30.43 -8.52 -44.35
C PRO A 103 -29.02 -9.08 -44.64
N THR A 104 -28.77 -10.29 -44.14
CA THR A 104 -27.57 -11.10 -44.42
C THR A 104 -27.54 -11.64 -45.86
N PRO A 105 -26.38 -11.63 -46.55
CA PRO A 105 -26.17 -12.43 -47.75
C PRO A 105 -25.90 -13.90 -47.42
N VAL A 106 -26.27 -14.79 -48.34
CA VAL A 106 -26.18 -16.27 -48.25
C VAL A 106 -25.18 -16.78 -49.30
N VAL A 107 -24.87 -18.10 -49.27
CA VAL A 107 -24.13 -18.91 -50.28
C VAL A 107 -22.60 -18.93 -49.99
N GLU A 108 -21.89 -20.07 -49.89
CA GLU A 108 -22.12 -21.45 -50.39
C GLU A 108 -21.48 -22.55 -49.48
N GLN A 109 -22.03 -23.78 -49.49
CA GLN A 109 -21.33 -25.04 -49.14
C GLN A 109 -21.42 -25.96 -50.37
N PRO A 110 -20.38 -26.76 -50.72
CA PRO A 110 -20.36 -28.19 -50.36
C PRO A 110 -18.92 -28.80 -50.32
N PRO A 111 -18.69 -30.15 -50.26
CA PRO A 111 -19.57 -31.28 -49.92
C PRO A 111 -19.06 -32.14 -48.74
N GLU A 112 -19.87 -33.13 -48.34
CA GLU A 112 -19.59 -34.14 -47.32
C GLU A 112 -19.57 -35.55 -47.95
N ALA A 113 -18.64 -36.44 -47.55
CA ALA A 113 -18.79 -37.91 -47.42
C ALA A 113 -17.44 -38.66 -47.25
N GLU A 114 -17.25 -39.37 -46.13
CA GLU A 114 -17.29 -40.85 -46.04
C GLU A 114 -16.89 -41.36 -44.63
N PRO A 115 -17.58 -42.36 -44.04
CA PRO A 115 -17.27 -42.87 -42.70
C PRO A 115 -16.77 -44.35 -42.66
N ALA A 116 -15.71 -44.64 -41.90
CA ALA A 116 -15.39 -45.96 -41.34
C ALA A 116 -14.17 -45.91 -40.38
N PRO A 117 -13.94 -46.89 -39.49
CA PRO A 117 -14.88 -47.81 -38.84
C PRO A 117 -14.77 -47.79 -37.29
N ARG A 118 -15.71 -48.45 -36.61
CA ARG A 118 -15.74 -48.59 -35.14
C ARG A 118 -14.76 -49.70 -34.67
N ARG A 119 -14.02 -49.49 -33.58
CA ARG A 119 -13.32 -50.58 -32.83
C ARG A 119 -13.43 -50.41 -31.30
N GLU A 120 -14.00 -51.44 -30.69
CA GLU A 120 -13.71 -51.98 -29.35
C GLU A 120 -13.63 -51.03 -28.15
N GLU A 121 -14.78 -50.88 -27.46
CA GLU A 121 -14.84 -50.53 -26.04
C GLU A 121 -14.21 -51.65 -25.20
N ILE A 122 -13.11 -51.34 -24.50
CA ILE A 122 -12.59 -52.19 -23.43
C ILE A 122 -13.38 -51.87 -22.16
N ALA A 123 -14.01 -52.89 -21.57
CA ALA A 123 -14.85 -52.74 -20.39
C ALA A 123 -14.06 -52.21 -19.17
N SER A 124 -14.54 -51.11 -18.59
CA SER A 124 -14.08 -50.64 -17.28
C SER A 124 -14.52 -51.60 -16.16
N PRO A 125 -13.68 -51.85 -15.13
CA PRO A 125 -14.07 -52.67 -13.99
C PRO A 125 -15.16 -51.97 -13.15
N PRO A 126 -16.01 -52.73 -12.42
CA PRO A 126 -17.09 -52.17 -11.62
C PRO A 126 -16.55 -51.37 -10.42
N PRO A 127 -17.30 -50.35 -9.94
CA PRO A 127 -16.92 -49.57 -8.78
C PRO A 127 -16.95 -50.40 -7.48
N PRO A 128 -16.11 -50.09 -6.49
CA PRO A 128 -16.15 -50.73 -5.18
C PRO A 128 -17.44 -50.40 -4.42
N PRO A 129 -17.90 -51.28 -3.50
CA PRO A 129 -19.17 -51.10 -2.80
C PRO A 129 -19.17 -49.89 -1.85
N GLU A 130 -20.31 -49.21 -1.75
CA GLU A 130 -20.51 -48.09 -0.83
C GLU A 130 -20.30 -48.50 0.64
N ALA A 131 -19.51 -47.69 1.36
CA ALA A 131 -19.36 -47.79 2.81
C ALA A 131 -20.59 -47.19 3.52
N PRO A 132 -21.02 -47.74 4.67
CA PRO A 132 -22.23 -47.31 5.35
C PRO A 132 -22.13 -45.88 5.90
N ARG A 133 -23.22 -45.11 5.79
CA ARG A 133 -23.32 -43.76 6.34
C ARG A 133 -23.31 -43.79 7.87
N ALA A 134 -22.44 -42.97 8.48
CA ALA A 134 -22.33 -42.73 9.91
C ALA A 134 -22.86 -41.32 10.28
N PRO A 135 -23.16 -41.03 11.57
CA PRO A 135 -24.13 -39.99 11.94
C PRO A 135 -23.67 -38.52 11.91
N ALA A 136 -24.61 -37.65 12.25
CA ALA A 136 -24.52 -36.19 12.25
C ALA A 136 -23.40 -35.58 13.10
N GLU A 137 -23.15 -34.30 12.80
CA GLU A 137 -22.02 -33.47 13.22
C GLU A 137 -21.79 -33.40 14.74
N THR A 138 -20.56 -33.68 15.15
CA THR A 138 -20.00 -33.26 16.45
C THR A 138 -18.66 -32.55 16.21
N GLU A 139 -18.42 -31.48 16.96
CA GLU A 139 -17.34 -30.51 16.74
C GLU A 139 -15.94 -31.13 16.48
N ALA A 140 -15.31 -30.75 15.38
CA ALA A 140 -13.94 -31.14 15.08
C ALA A 140 -12.92 -30.27 15.87
N PRO A 141 -11.86 -30.86 16.46
CA PRO A 141 -10.86 -30.08 17.20
C PRO A 141 -10.09 -29.11 16.29
N ARG A 142 -9.69 -27.96 16.86
CA ARG A 142 -8.80 -26.99 16.19
C ARG A 142 -7.60 -27.69 15.54
N ALA A 143 -7.46 -27.54 14.23
CA ALA A 143 -6.29 -28.00 13.50
C ALA A 143 -5.02 -27.39 14.12
N LYS A 144 -4.06 -28.26 14.51
CA LYS A 144 -2.72 -27.80 14.90
C LYS A 144 -2.08 -27.11 13.70
N GLY A 145 -1.53 -25.92 13.92
CA GLY A 145 -1.03 -25.06 12.85
C GLY A 145 0.05 -25.74 12.00
N THR A 146 0.06 -25.40 10.70
CA THR A 146 1.14 -25.73 9.77
C THR A 146 2.48 -25.26 10.35
N PRO A 147 3.56 -26.07 10.29
CA PRO A 147 4.86 -25.64 10.80
C PRO A 147 5.32 -24.34 10.15
N VAL A 148 5.90 -23.46 10.97
CA VAL A 148 6.71 -22.34 10.49
C VAL A 148 7.95 -22.90 9.79
N LEU A 149 8.47 -22.24 8.76
CA LEU A 149 9.76 -22.61 8.14
C LEU A 149 10.89 -22.38 9.15
N GLU A 150 11.21 -23.42 9.91
CA GLU A 150 12.39 -23.48 10.76
C GLU A 150 13.55 -24.08 9.97
N VAL A 151 14.61 -23.29 9.78
CA VAL A 151 15.90 -23.74 9.26
C VAL A 151 16.63 -24.49 10.38
N PRO A 152 16.86 -25.82 10.29
CA PRO A 152 17.52 -26.55 11.36
C PRO A 152 19.04 -26.42 11.25
N GLY A 153 19.70 -25.75 12.20
CA GLY A 153 21.17 -25.65 12.18
C GLY A 153 21.82 -24.59 13.07
N GLY A 154 21.49 -24.55 14.38
CA GLY A 154 22.18 -23.74 15.38
C GLY A 154 21.26 -22.82 16.18
N ASP A 155 21.60 -22.57 17.45
CA ASP A 155 20.81 -21.78 18.42
C ASP A 155 20.83 -20.25 18.16
N ALA A 156 20.97 -19.84 16.90
CA ALA A 156 20.82 -18.46 16.46
C ALA A 156 20.27 -18.43 15.03
N PRO A 157 19.36 -17.51 14.70
CA PRO A 157 18.89 -17.35 13.32
C PRO A 157 20.06 -17.01 12.40
N SER A 158 20.21 -17.78 11.31
CA SER A 158 21.22 -17.53 10.30
C SER A 158 20.99 -16.17 9.63
N ARG A 159 21.90 -15.23 9.87
CA ARG A 159 21.92 -13.92 9.19
C ARG A 159 22.26 -14.01 7.70
N ASP A 160 22.72 -15.16 7.21
CA ASP A 160 23.01 -15.36 5.80
C ASP A 160 21.72 -15.68 5.03
N LEU A 161 21.17 -14.65 4.38
CA LEU A 161 19.99 -14.72 3.51
C LEU A 161 20.16 -15.64 2.29
N PHE A 162 21.38 -16.09 1.98
CA PHE A 162 21.71 -16.93 0.84
C PHE A 162 21.98 -18.41 1.22
N ALA A 163 22.01 -18.74 2.51
CA ALA A 163 22.35 -20.09 3.01
C ALA A 163 21.50 -21.22 2.42
N ALA A 164 20.22 -20.93 2.11
CA ALA A 164 19.29 -21.89 1.50
C ALA A 164 19.63 -22.28 0.05
N ARG A 165 20.61 -21.64 -0.60
CA ARG A 165 20.95 -21.88 -2.02
C ARG A 165 21.98 -23.00 -2.24
N THR A 166 22.53 -23.57 -1.17
CA THR A 166 23.34 -24.80 -1.27
C THR A 166 22.47 -26.00 -1.66
N PRO A 167 22.97 -27.02 -2.39
CA PRO A 167 22.12 -28.12 -2.88
C PRO A 167 21.31 -28.84 -1.80
N ALA A 168 21.89 -29.05 -0.61
CA ALA A 168 21.22 -29.71 0.52
C ALA A 168 20.16 -28.81 1.16
N ALA A 169 20.50 -27.56 1.49
CA ALA A 169 19.55 -26.62 2.09
C ALA A 169 18.41 -26.27 1.13
N ARG A 170 18.68 -26.22 -0.19
CA ARG A 170 17.70 -25.95 -1.24
C ARG A 170 16.61 -27.02 -1.31
N ALA A 171 17.02 -28.30 -1.27
CA ALA A 171 16.08 -29.42 -1.30
C ALA A 171 15.13 -29.41 -0.09
N GLU A 172 15.66 -29.04 1.08
CA GLU A 172 14.86 -28.92 2.31
C GLU A 172 13.94 -27.69 2.28
N ALA A 173 14.45 -26.52 1.91
CA ALA A 173 13.67 -25.28 1.81
C ALA A 173 12.54 -25.41 0.77
N LEU A 174 12.78 -26.09 -0.35
CA LEU A 174 11.75 -26.46 -1.32
C LEU A 174 10.65 -27.32 -0.68
N ARG A 175 11.03 -28.38 0.05
CA ARG A 175 10.11 -29.32 0.68
C ARG A 175 9.25 -28.63 1.74
N GLN A 176 9.87 -27.82 2.61
CA GLN A 176 9.16 -27.04 3.64
C GLN A 176 8.27 -25.95 3.03
N GLY A 177 8.77 -25.25 2.00
CA GLY A 177 8.05 -24.19 1.31
C GLY A 177 6.92 -24.68 0.39
N GLY A 178 6.79 -25.98 0.16
CA GLY A 178 5.75 -26.55 -0.70
C GLY A 178 6.04 -26.40 -2.20
N GLY A 179 7.30 -26.37 -2.60
CA GLY A 179 7.69 -26.63 -3.99
C GLY A 179 7.54 -28.11 -4.34
N SER A 180 7.72 -28.47 -5.61
CA SER A 180 7.57 -29.84 -6.10
C SER A 180 8.73 -30.26 -7.02
N PRO A 181 8.95 -31.57 -7.23
CA PRO A 181 9.88 -32.03 -8.25
C PRO A 181 9.53 -31.54 -9.66
N ALA A 182 8.27 -31.17 -9.92
CA ALA A 182 7.85 -30.57 -11.17
C ALA A 182 8.24 -29.08 -11.26
N SER A 183 8.11 -28.30 -10.17
CA SER A 183 8.57 -26.90 -10.15
C SER A 183 10.09 -26.80 -10.29
N GLU A 184 10.85 -27.73 -9.66
CA GLU A 184 12.30 -27.78 -9.84
C GLU A 184 12.71 -28.08 -11.28
N ARG A 185 12.01 -28.99 -11.97
CA ARG A 185 12.24 -29.24 -13.40
C ARG A 185 11.88 -28.05 -14.27
N ALA A 186 10.82 -27.30 -13.92
CA ALA A 186 10.44 -26.08 -14.62
C ALA A 186 11.51 -24.98 -14.47
N VAL A 187 12.08 -24.81 -13.27
CA VAL A 187 13.23 -23.93 -13.01
C VAL A 187 14.43 -24.34 -13.88
N GLU A 188 14.84 -25.61 -13.85
CA GLU A 188 15.97 -26.11 -14.65
C GLU A 188 15.75 -25.91 -16.16
N ALA A 189 14.53 -26.15 -16.66
CA ALA A 189 14.19 -25.94 -18.06
C ALA A 189 14.25 -24.44 -18.45
N GLY A 190 13.83 -23.54 -17.55
CA GLY A 190 13.94 -22.09 -17.73
C GLY A 190 15.39 -21.59 -17.74
N LEU A 191 16.23 -22.06 -16.81
CA LEU A 191 17.67 -21.77 -16.79
C LEU A 191 18.36 -22.31 -18.05
N ALA A 192 18.03 -23.53 -18.47
CA ALA A 192 18.54 -24.11 -19.71
C ALA A 192 18.08 -23.31 -20.95
N TRP A 193 16.86 -22.76 -20.95
CA TRP A 193 16.39 -21.88 -22.02
C TRP A 193 17.18 -20.56 -22.04
N LEU A 194 17.30 -19.88 -20.90
CA LEU A 194 18.08 -18.64 -20.77
C LEU A 194 19.54 -18.84 -21.22
N ALA A 195 20.18 -19.95 -20.84
CA ALA A 195 21.55 -20.24 -21.23
C ALA A 195 21.76 -20.45 -22.74
N ARG A 196 20.74 -20.93 -23.47
CA ARG A 196 20.76 -21.05 -24.95
C ARG A 196 20.51 -19.72 -25.66
N HIS A 197 19.91 -18.74 -24.98
CA HIS A 197 19.49 -17.45 -25.53
C HIS A 197 20.27 -16.26 -24.93
N GLN A 198 21.50 -16.52 -24.47
CA GLN A 198 22.44 -15.45 -24.10
C GLN A 198 23.24 -15.04 -25.34
N GLU A 199 23.41 -13.73 -25.53
CA GLU A 199 24.21 -13.17 -26.62
C GLU A 199 25.72 -13.42 -26.41
N ALA A 200 26.50 -13.31 -27.49
CA ALA A 200 27.94 -13.60 -27.48
C ALA A 200 28.75 -12.66 -26.56
N ASP A 201 28.29 -11.42 -26.36
CA ASP A 201 28.88 -10.44 -25.43
C ASP A 201 28.50 -10.69 -23.96
N GLY A 202 27.53 -11.56 -23.71
CA GLY A 202 27.03 -11.94 -22.39
C GLY A 202 25.71 -11.31 -21.98
N GLN A 203 25.14 -10.41 -22.77
CA GLN A 203 23.84 -9.82 -22.44
C GLN A 203 22.68 -10.76 -22.78
N TRP A 204 21.50 -10.44 -22.25
CA TRP A 204 20.23 -10.89 -22.81
C TRP A 204 19.45 -9.67 -23.31
N ALA A 205 18.92 -9.76 -24.52
CA ALA A 205 18.15 -8.69 -25.16
C ALA A 205 16.67 -9.10 -25.37
N ASP A 206 15.84 -8.09 -25.62
CA ASP A 206 14.42 -8.16 -25.99
C ASP A 206 14.19 -8.27 -27.51
N GLY A 207 15.24 -8.11 -28.32
CA GLY A 207 15.15 -7.95 -29.78
C GLY A 207 15.02 -6.50 -30.24
N ASP A 208 15.06 -5.50 -29.35
CA ASP A 208 15.25 -4.09 -29.75
C ASP A 208 16.66 -3.93 -30.35
N PRO A 209 16.82 -3.42 -31.59
CA PRO A 209 18.13 -3.12 -32.16
C PRO A 209 18.96 -2.11 -31.37
N GLN A 210 18.34 -1.36 -30.44
CA GLN A 210 19.01 -0.45 -29.52
C GLN A 210 19.25 -1.06 -28.14
N HIS A 211 18.87 -2.33 -27.93
CA HIS A 211 19.08 -3.13 -26.71
C HIS A 211 18.71 -2.41 -25.40
N LYS A 212 17.65 -1.57 -25.43
CA LYS A 212 17.36 -0.64 -24.33
C LYS A 212 17.16 -1.32 -22.98
N LEU A 213 16.57 -2.52 -22.97
CA LEU A 213 16.28 -3.26 -21.74
C LEU A 213 17.40 -4.23 -21.31
N ALA A 214 18.45 -4.41 -22.12
CA ALA A 214 19.47 -5.42 -21.90
C ALA A 214 20.18 -5.34 -20.52
N PRO A 215 20.42 -4.16 -19.91
CA PRO A 215 20.92 -4.08 -18.54
C PRO A 215 19.99 -4.72 -17.50
N GLY A 216 18.67 -4.46 -17.62
CA GLY A 216 17.67 -5.04 -16.73
C GLY A 216 17.45 -6.53 -16.98
N LEU A 217 17.33 -6.93 -18.25
CA LEU A 217 17.12 -8.33 -18.65
C LEU A 217 18.31 -9.22 -18.28
N THR A 218 19.53 -8.74 -18.51
CA THR A 218 20.75 -9.45 -18.09
C THR A 218 20.82 -9.59 -16.58
N GLY A 219 20.47 -8.54 -15.83
CA GLY A 219 20.36 -8.62 -14.38
C GLY A 219 19.34 -9.66 -13.90
N LEU A 220 18.13 -9.71 -14.50
CA LEU A 220 17.11 -10.72 -14.17
C LEU A 220 17.57 -12.15 -14.49
N ALA A 221 18.19 -12.35 -15.66
CA ALA A 221 18.69 -13.66 -16.08
C ALA A 221 19.84 -14.14 -15.16
N VAL A 222 20.80 -13.27 -14.84
CA VAL A 222 21.87 -13.56 -13.87
C VAL A 222 21.29 -13.86 -12.48
N LEU A 223 20.29 -13.08 -12.03
CA LEU A 223 19.60 -13.32 -10.77
C LEU A 223 18.96 -14.71 -10.73
N ALA A 224 18.34 -15.19 -11.82
CA ALA A 224 17.77 -16.54 -11.88
C ALA A 224 18.86 -17.61 -11.65
N PHE A 225 19.97 -17.60 -12.40
CA PHE A 225 21.08 -18.54 -12.14
C PHE A 225 21.58 -18.49 -10.68
N LEU A 226 21.76 -17.29 -10.13
CA LEU A 226 22.16 -17.08 -8.72
C LEU A 226 21.13 -17.58 -7.71
N GLY A 227 19.84 -17.58 -8.05
CA GLY A 227 18.76 -18.05 -7.17
C GLY A 227 18.79 -19.54 -6.95
N LYS A 228 18.92 -20.29 -8.06
CA LYS A 228 19.19 -21.73 -8.04
C LYS A 228 20.50 -22.09 -7.32
N GLY A 229 21.46 -21.18 -7.29
CA GLY A 229 22.75 -21.36 -6.61
C GLY A 229 23.95 -21.40 -7.55
N HIS A 230 23.78 -21.10 -8.85
CA HIS A 230 24.86 -21.05 -9.82
C HIS A 230 25.58 -19.70 -9.80
N THR A 231 26.90 -19.73 -9.72
CA THR A 231 27.77 -18.54 -9.67
C THR A 231 28.88 -18.64 -10.72
N HIS A 232 29.51 -17.51 -11.05
CA HIS A 232 30.70 -17.50 -11.93
C HIS A 232 31.95 -18.12 -11.29
N ALA A 233 31.92 -18.39 -9.99
CA ALA A 233 33.02 -18.98 -9.23
C ALA A 233 32.86 -20.51 -9.04
N ASP A 234 31.73 -21.09 -9.45
CA ASP A 234 31.52 -22.54 -9.39
C ASP A 234 32.00 -23.27 -10.65
N THR A 235 32.01 -24.60 -10.59
CA THR A 235 32.38 -25.49 -11.69
C THR A 235 31.16 -26.14 -12.37
N GLY A 236 29.97 -25.55 -12.21
CA GLY A 236 28.70 -26.02 -12.74
C GLY A 236 28.48 -25.66 -14.21
N PRO A 237 27.46 -26.26 -14.85
CA PRO A 237 27.21 -26.11 -16.29
C PRO A 237 26.90 -24.67 -16.71
N TYR A 238 26.43 -23.83 -15.78
CA TYR A 238 26.07 -22.43 -16.04
C TYR A 238 27.13 -21.41 -15.60
N SER A 239 28.25 -21.84 -15.00
CA SER A 239 29.31 -20.94 -14.51
C SER A 239 29.78 -19.93 -15.57
N ALA A 240 30.07 -20.41 -16.78
CA ALA A 240 30.48 -19.56 -17.90
C ALA A 240 29.38 -18.59 -18.37
N THR A 241 28.11 -18.98 -18.29
CA THR A 241 26.94 -18.16 -18.63
C THR A 241 26.77 -17.01 -17.63
N VAL A 242 26.87 -17.32 -16.33
CA VAL A 242 26.87 -16.31 -15.25
C VAL A 242 28.07 -15.37 -15.38
N ALA A 243 29.27 -15.90 -15.62
CA ALA A 243 30.49 -15.12 -15.79
C ALA A 243 30.41 -14.12 -16.96
N ARG A 244 29.80 -14.51 -18.09
CA ARG A 244 29.54 -13.59 -19.21
C ARG A 244 28.52 -12.50 -18.85
N GLY A 245 27.42 -12.86 -18.19
CA GLY A 245 26.39 -11.89 -17.77
C GLY A 245 26.92 -10.86 -16.77
N LEU A 246 27.70 -11.29 -15.78
CA LEU A 246 28.37 -10.39 -14.85
C LEU A 246 29.41 -9.52 -15.56
N ARG A 247 30.19 -10.05 -16.50
CA ARG A 247 31.16 -9.27 -17.29
C ARG A 247 30.48 -8.17 -18.11
N TYR A 248 29.33 -8.45 -18.72
CA TYR A 248 28.53 -7.43 -19.39
C TYR A 248 28.06 -6.34 -18.43
N LEU A 249 27.46 -6.70 -17.29
CA LEU A 249 27.02 -5.70 -16.30
C LEU A 249 28.17 -4.82 -15.82
N LEU A 250 29.35 -5.42 -15.58
CA LEU A 250 30.56 -4.69 -15.19
C LEU A 250 31.10 -3.77 -16.30
N SER A 251 30.98 -4.15 -17.58
CA SER A 251 31.47 -3.34 -18.70
C SER A 251 30.59 -2.12 -19.00
N ILE A 252 29.30 -2.17 -18.67
CA ILE A 252 28.35 -1.06 -18.85
C ILE A 252 28.22 -0.15 -17.61
N GLN A 253 28.86 -0.48 -16.48
CA GLN A 253 28.76 0.34 -15.27
C GLN A 253 29.59 1.62 -15.42
N THR A 254 28.97 2.78 -15.25
CA THR A 254 29.71 4.06 -15.27
C THR A 254 30.58 4.23 -14.02
N PRO A 255 31.60 5.11 -14.02
CA PRO A 255 32.41 5.42 -12.83
C PRO A 255 31.59 5.91 -11.62
N GLU A 256 30.41 6.50 -11.86
CA GLU A 256 29.47 6.95 -10.83
C GLU A 256 28.62 5.80 -10.27
N GLY A 257 28.63 4.63 -10.92
CA GLY A 257 27.87 3.44 -10.53
C GLY A 257 26.57 3.19 -11.28
N ARG A 258 26.29 3.94 -12.36
CA ARG A 258 25.05 3.82 -13.13
C ARG A 258 25.07 2.59 -14.04
N PHE A 259 23.91 1.94 -14.23
CA PHE A 259 23.70 0.89 -15.23
C PHE A 259 22.70 1.34 -16.31
N GLY A 260 23.14 1.34 -17.57
CA GLY A 260 22.35 1.79 -18.71
C GLY A 260 22.32 3.30 -18.89
N GLU A 261 21.82 3.74 -20.05
CA GLU A 261 21.79 5.14 -20.47
C GLU A 261 20.37 5.63 -20.76
N PRO A 262 20.09 6.94 -20.56
CA PRO A 262 18.92 7.59 -21.14
C PRO A 262 18.97 7.53 -22.67
N TYR A 263 17.83 7.27 -23.31
CA TYR A 263 17.70 7.29 -24.77
C TYR A 263 16.79 8.43 -25.22
N LEU A 264 16.85 8.83 -26.49
CA LEU A 264 16.01 9.91 -27.02
C LEU A 264 14.71 9.36 -27.63
N VAL A 265 13.60 10.03 -27.37
CA VAL A 265 12.31 9.82 -28.05
C VAL A 265 11.83 11.17 -28.56
N GLY A 266 11.69 11.35 -29.87
CA GLY A 266 11.33 12.64 -30.47
C GLY A 266 12.36 13.77 -30.24
N GLY A 267 13.58 13.44 -29.80
CA GLY A 267 14.59 14.40 -29.38
C GLY A 267 14.61 14.69 -27.87
N GLU A 268 13.62 14.21 -27.11
CA GLU A 268 13.56 14.38 -25.66
C GLU A 268 14.22 13.22 -24.90
N ARG A 269 14.84 13.51 -23.76
CA ARG A 269 15.50 12.53 -22.90
C ARG A 269 14.48 11.63 -22.21
N ASN A 270 14.46 10.35 -22.57
CA ASN A 270 13.66 9.30 -21.94
C ASN A 270 14.55 8.39 -21.10
N ASN A 271 14.22 8.24 -19.82
CA ASN A 271 14.92 7.38 -18.86
C ASN A 271 13.96 6.44 -18.12
N ARG A 272 12.78 6.11 -18.69
CA ARG A 272 11.69 5.38 -18.02
C ARG A 272 12.01 3.97 -17.50
N PHE A 273 13.18 3.42 -17.84
CA PHE A 273 13.65 2.11 -17.39
C PHE A 273 14.94 2.19 -16.54
N LEU A 274 15.54 3.37 -16.42
CA LEU A 274 16.91 3.54 -15.92
C LEU A 274 17.06 3.06 -14.46
N MET A 275 16.15 3.45 -13.58
CA MET A 275 16.19 3.02 -12.18
C MET A 275 15.78 1.55 -11.99
N TYR A 276 15.02 0.94 -12.92
CA TYR A 276 14.84 -0.52 -12.92
C TYR A 276 16.15 -1.23 -13.26
N HIS A 277 16.85 -0.80 -14.32
CA HIS A 277 18.18 -1.33 -14.66
C HIS A 277 19.14 -1.19 -13.48
N GLN A 278 19.18 0.00 -12.86
CA GLN A 278 20.04 0.30 -11.73
C GLN A 278 19.84 -0.68 -10.58
N ALA A 279 18.60 -0.89 -10.14
CA ALA A 279 18.29 -1.81 -9.07
C ALA A 279 18.63 -3.25 -9.43
N ILE A 280 18.14 -3.74 -10.58
CA ILE A 280 18.26 -5.16 -10.96
C ILE A 280 19.73 -5.53 -11.17
N ALA A 281 20.52 -4.68 -11.83
CA ALA A 281 21.95 -4.90 -12.01
C ALA A 281 22.73 -4.81 -10.68
N THR A 282 22.44 -3.82 -9.83
CA THR A 282 23.07 -3.72 -8.50
C THR A 282 22.73 -4.93 -7.64
N MET A 283 21.49 -5.42 -7.69
CA MET A 283 21.02 -6.63 -7.02
C MET A 283 21.77 -7.88 -7.52
N ALA A 284 21.89 -8.06 -8.84
CA ALA A 284 22.63 -9.17 -9.44
C ALA A 284 24.09 -9.22 -9.00
N LEU A 285 24.80 -8.09 -9.04
CA LEU A 285 26.17 -7.98 -8.55
C LEU A 285 26.28 -8.23 -7.04
N SER A 286 25.31 -7.76 -6.25
CA SER A 286 25.29 -7.93 -4.78
C SER A 286 25.10 -9.39 -4.37
N GLU A 287 24.16 -10.09 -5.01
CA GLU A 287 23.93 -11.51 -4.75
C GLU A 287 25.12 -12.36 -5.23
N ALA A 288 25.68 -12.07 -6.40
CA ALA A 288 26.90 -12.71 -6.89
C ALA A 288 28.07 -12.51 -5.92
N PHE A 289 28.28 -11.29 -5.41
CA PHE A 289 29.31 -10.99 -4.42
C PHE A 289 29.08 -11.75 -3.10
N ALA A 290 27.84 -11.76 -2.57
CA ALA A 290 27.52 -12.44 -1.33
C ALA A 290 27.79 -13.96 -1.39
N MET A 291 27.44 -14.59 -2.52
CA MET A 291 27.57 -16.03 -2.72
C MET A 291 29.00 -16.47 -3.08
N SER A 292 29.71 -15.73 -3.94
CA SER A 292 31.06 -16.09 -4.40
C SER A 292 32.19 -15.55 -3.52
N ARG A 293 31.94 -14.46 -2.78
CA ARG A 293 32.94 -13.64 -2.08
C ARG A 293 34.05 -13.09 -2.98
N ASP A 294 33.80 -13.00 -4.29
CA ASP A 294 34.74 -12.44 -5.28
C ASP A 294 35.05 -10.96 -4.98
N PRO A 295 36.29 -10.61 -4.59
CA PRO A 295 36.64 -9.24 -4.24
C PRO A 295 36.49 -8.26 -5.42
N ALA A 296 36.52 -8.72 -6.67
CA ALA A 296 36.35 -7.86 -7.85
C ALA A 296 34.93 -7.27 -7.95
N LEU A 297 33.93 -7.91 -7.34
CA LEU A 297 32.54 -7.43 -7.34
C LEU A 297 32.26 -6.39 -6.25
N ARG A 298 33.11 -6.29 -5.23
CA ARG A 298 32.86 -5.45 -4.04
C ARG A 298 32.69 -3.96 -4.38
N ASP A 299 33.63 -3.38 -5.11
CA ASP A 299 33.57 -1.96 -5.47
C ASP A 299 32.50 -1.62 -6.51
N PRO A 300 32.26 -2.43 -7.56
CA PRO A 300 31.07 -2.30 -8.41
C PRO A 300 29.75 -2.26 -7.63
N VAL A 301 29.56 -3.13 -6.64
CA VAL A 301 28.36 -3.11 -5.78
C VAL A 301 28.29 -1.80 -4.98
N ARG A 302 29.38 -1.37 -4.34
CA ARG A 302 29.42 -0.10 -3.59
C ARG A 302 29.07 1.11 -4.45
N ARG A 303 29.54 1.17 -5.70
CA ARG A 303 29.17 2.23 -6.65
C ARG A 303 27.69 2.17 -7.01
N GLY A 304 27.16 0.98 -7.27
CA GLY A 304 25.74 0.77 -7.58
C GLY A 304 24.82 1.23 -6.45
N VAL A 305 25.14 0.85 -5.21
CA VAL A 305 24.45 1.31 -3.98
C VAL A 305 24.53 2.83 -3.84
N ALA A 306 25.74 3.41 -3.92
CA ALA A 306 25.92 4.86 -3.79
C ALA A 306 25.17 5.65 -4.88
N PHE A 307 24.98 5.09 -6.08
CA PHE A 307 24.14 5.71 -7.10
C PHE A 307 22.65 5.67 -6.73
N ILE A 308 22.15 4.52 -6.25
CA ILE A 308 20.76 4.38 -5.76
C ILE A 308 20.48 5.38 -4.64
N GLU A 309 21.37 5.49 -3.66
CA GLU A 309 21.25 6.44 -2.54
C GLU A 309 21.19 7.89 -3.01
N ARG A 310 22.02 8.30 -3.97
CA ARG A 310 22.01 9.67 -4.53
C ARG A 310 20.76 9.98 -5.37
N ALA A 311 20.16 8.97 -6.00
CA ALA A 311 18.95 9.10 -6.82
C ALA A 311 17.65 9.14 -5.98
N GLN A 312 17.72 8.92 -4.67
CA GLN A 312 16.53 8.93 -3.80
C GLN A 312 15.89 10.32 -3.74
N GLN A 313 14.57 10.32 -3.74
CA GLN A 313 13.73 11.51 -3.78
C GLN A 313 13.41 11.99 -2.36
N ASP A 314 13.00 13.26 -2.22
CA ASP A 314 12.80 13.91 -0.92
C ASP A 314 11.71 13.28 -0.04
N ALA A 315 10.79 12.49 -0.63
CA ALA A 315 9.79 11.71 0.10
C ALA A 315 10.17 10.23 0.33
N GLY A 316 11.40 9.84 -0.06
CA GLY A 316 12.03 8.56 0.29
C GLY A 316 11.86 7.42 -0.71
N GLY A 317 11.09 7.61 -1.77
CA GLY A 317 11.03 6.71 -2.93
C GLY A 317 11.97 7.14 -4.05
N TRP A 318 11.79 6.53 -5.22
CA TRP A 318 12.51 6.82 -6.45
C TRP A 318 11.55 7.15 -7.59
N ASP A 319 12.06 7.79 -8.64
CA ASP A 319 11.37 7.90 -9.93
C ASP A 319 11.97 6.88 -10.91
N TYR A 320 11.46 6.78 -12.13
CA TYR A 320 12.07 5.90 -13.14
C TYR A 320 13.46 6.38 -13.59
N GLY A 321 13.70 7.68 -13.47
CA GLY A 321 14.93 8.35 -13.86
C GLY A 321 15.90 8.60 -12.70
N ASP A 322 17.13 8.96 -13.07
CA ASP A 322 18.24 9.35 -12.22
C ASP A 322 18.14 10.78 -11.64
N LEU A 323 17.13 11.55 -12.05
CA LEU A 323 16.93 12.93 -11.61
C LEU A 323 16.00 13.00 -10.38
N ARG A 324 16.29 13.95 -9.47
CA ARG A 324 15.43 14.25 -8.32
C ARG A 324 14.26 15.15 -8.73
N THR A 325 13.26 14.55 -9.39
CA THR A 325 12.02 15.18 -9.88
C THR A 325 11.00 15.47 -8.76
N GLY A 326 11.19 14.84 -7.59
CA GLY A 326 10.23 14.80 -6.49
C GLY A 326 9.06 13.82 -6.72
N ARG A 327 8.97 13.18 -7.90
CA ARG A 327 8.06 12.06 -8.12
C ARG A 327 8.61 10.83 -7.42
N ASN A 328 7.78 10.17 -6.64
CA ASN A 328 8.11 8.97 -5.87
C ASN A 328 7.15 7.88 -6.31
N ASP A 329 7.68 6.79 -6.83
CA ASP A 329 6.97 5.69 -7.48
C ASP A 329 7.21 4.39 -6.72
N THR A 330 6.13 3.80 -6.23
CA THR A 330 6.14 2.61 -5.38
C THR A 330 6.77 1.41 -6.10
N SER A 331 6.52 1.28 -7.40
CA SER A 331 6.90 0.09 -8.17
C SER A 331 8.41 -0.01 -8.43
N VAL A 332 9.06 1.11 -8.73
CA VAL A 332 10.53 1.18 -8.88
C VAL A 332 11.24 1.30 -7.52
N THR A 333 10.57 1.86 -6.51
CA THR A 333 11.05 1.89 -5.12
C THR A 333 11.16 0.49 -4.52
N GLY A 334 10.21 -0.41 -4.81
CA GLY A 334 10.31 -1.83 -4.44
C GLY A 334 11.57 -2.52 -4.99
N TRP A 335 11.97 -2.20 -6.22
CA TRP A 335 13.22 -2.73 -6.79
C TRP A 335 14.46 -2.12 -6.12
N GLN A 336 14.47 -0.82 -5.82
CA GLN A 336 15.59 -0.22 -5.07
C GLN A 336 15.74 -0.88 -3.70
N LEU A 337 14.63 -1.16 -3.00
CA LEU A 337 14.63 -1.87 -1.74
C LEU A 337 15.26 -3.27 -1.87
N MET A 338 14.93 -4.04 -2.90
CA MET A 338 15.55 -5.36 -3.11
C MET A 338 17.05 -5.26 -3.41
N ALA A 339 17.48 -4.27 -4.19
CA ALA A 339 18.90 -4.03 -4.47
C ALA A 339 19.68 -3.66 -3.19
N LEU A 340 19.17 -2.70 -2.41
CA LEU A 340 19.77 -2.28 -1.14
C LEU A 340 19.77 -3.41 -0.11
N LYS A 341 18.68 -4.20 -0.02
CA LYS A 341 18.62 -5.42 0.81
C LYS A 341 19.71 -6.41 0.43
N SER A 342 19.88 -6.70 -0.86
CA SER A 342 20.90 -7.67 -1.32
C SER A 342 22.32 -7.15 -1.10
N ALA A 343 22.55 -5.85 -1.24
CA ALA A 343 23.82 -5.23 -0.89
C ALA A 343 24.11 -5.32 0.63
N HIS A 344 23.13 -4.99 1.48
CA HIS A 344 23.25 -5.11 2.93
C HIS A 344 23.57 -6.55 3.37
N ALA A 345 22.84 -7.52 2.80
CA ALA A 345 23.07 -8.95 3.02
C ALA A 345 24.49 -9.41 2.60
N SER A 346 25.09 -8.77 1.59
CA SER A 346 26.47 -9.03 1.16
C SER A 346 27.55 -8.41 2.06
N GLY A 347 27.16 -7.67 3.10
CA GLY A 347 28.07 -6.94 3.99
C GLY A 347 28.54 -5.60 3.43
N ILE A 348 27.82 -5.05 2.45
CA ILE A 348 28.00 -3.66 2.00
C ILE A 348 27.12 -2.75 2.85
N GLU A 349 27.72 -1.69 3.39
CA GLU A 349 27.00 -0.68 4.15
C GLU A 349 25.95 0.03 3.27
N VAL A 350 24.76 0.21 3.82
CA VAL A 350 23.65 0.96 3.23
C VAL A 350 23.30 2.10 4.17
N ASN A 351 23.17 3.30 3.61
CA ASN A 351 22.86 4.52 4.32
C ASN A 351 21.52 4.42 5.09
N TRP A 352 21.57 4.59 6.42
CA TRP A 352 20.37 4.44 7.26
C TRP A 352 19.32 5.51 6.97
N GLN A 353 19.71 6.71 6.54
CA GLN A 353 18.76 7.75 6.10
C GLN A 353 18.02 7.31 4.84
N THR A 354 18.65 6.53 3.96
CA THR A 354 18.00 5.96 2.77
C THR A 354 16.98 4.89 3.16
N VAL A 355 17.28 4.03 4.13
CA VAL A 355 16.32 3.05 4.69
C VAL A 355 15.17 3.75 5.43
N PHE A 356 15.44 4.81 6.20
CA PHE A 356 14.40 5.64 6.81
C PHE A 356 13.51 6.33 5.77
N GLY A 357 14.10 6.74 4.64
CA GLY A 357 13.38 7.22 3.47
C GLY A 357 12.39 6.18 2.94
N LEU A 358 12.84 4.94 2.74
CA LEU A 358 11.99 3.81 2.33
C LEU A 358 10.81 3.58 3.30
N MET A 359 11.07 3.54 4.62
CA MET A 359 10.02 3.38 5.63
C MET A 359 8.96 4.49 5.52
N ARG A 360 9.39 5.75 5.43
CA ARG A 360 8.49 6.90 5.26
C ARG A 360 7.73 6.85 3.93
N HIS A 361 8.35 6.37 2.85
CA HIS A 361 7.71 6.28 1.54
C HIS A 361 6.52 5.32 1.57
N PHE A 362 6.70 4.10 2.07
CA PHE A 362 5.60 3.12 2.14
C PHE A 362 4.52 3.52 3.15
N ASP A 363 4.90 4.05 4.32
CA ASP A 363 3.98 4.65 5.29
C ASP A 363 3.14 5.81 4.71
N THR A 364 3.74 6.67 3.88
CA THR A 364 3.01 7.80 3.26
C THR A 364 2.11 7.37 2.10
N ASN A 365 2.47 6.32 1.37
CA ASN A 365 1.73 5.82 0.20
C ASN A 365 0.74 4.70 0.53
N THR A 366 0.55 4.36 1.81
CA THR A 366 -0.40 3.33 2.24
C THR A 366 -1.50 3.93 3.10
N ASN A 367 -2.76 3.73 2.72
CA ASN A 367 -3.90 4.27 3.47
C ASN A 367 -4.40 3.31 4.57
N SER A 368 -5.34 3.77 5.40
CA SER A 368 -5.94 2.98 6.49
C SER A 368 -6.77 1.78 6.02
N ALA A 369 -7.18 1.76 4.74
CA ALA A 369 -7.78 0.62 4.07
C ALA A 369 -6.72 -0.38 3.54
N ALA A 370 -5.44 -0.19 3.87
CA ALA A 370 -4.30 -1.00 3.44
C ALA A 370 -3.97 -0.92 1.93
N GLU A 371 -4.61 -0.02 1.19
CA GLU A 371 -4.34 0.20 -0.23
C GLU A 371 -3.04 1.00 -0.40
N VAL A 372 -2.22 0.62 -1.38
CA VAL A 372 -0.96 1.28 -1.71
C VAL A 372 -1.10 2.07 -3.01
N THR A 373 -0.80 3.36 -2.96
CA THR A 373 -0.79 4.23 -4.15
C THR A 373 0.45 3.99 -5.01
N TYR A 374 0.30 4.18 -6.31
CA TYR A 374 1.35 3.95 -7.31
C TYR A 374 2.46 4.99 -7.26
N ALA A 375 2.09 6.27 -7.13
CA ALA A 375 3.05 7.38 -7.04
C ALA A 375 2.45 8.58 -6.29
N ASN A 376 3.30 9.48 -5.80
CA ASN A 376 2.83 10.70 -5.10
C ASN A 376 2.39 11.85 -6.03
N ARG A 377 2.67 11.77 -7.33
CA ARG A 377 2.33 12.78 -8.35
C ARG A 377 2.32 12.15 -9.74
N ASP A 378 1.78 12.88 -10.71
CA ASP A 378 1.64 12.38 -12.07
C ASP A 378 2.98 12.10 -12.78
N PRO A 379 2.99 11.15 -13.74
CA PRO A 379 1.83 10.38 -14.20
C PRO A 379 1.37 9.31 -13.19
N CYS A 380 0.05 9.20 -13.05
CA CYS A 380 -0.69 8.14 -12.35
C CYS A 380 -0.65 8.18 -10.81
N ALA A 381 -0.73 9.37 -10.20
CA ALA A 381 -0.69 9.55 -8.74
C ALA A 381 -1.75 8.73 -7.95
N TRP A 382 -2.88 8.41 -8.59
CA TRP A 382 -4.05 7.81 -7.94
C TRP A 382 -4.23 6.32 -8.21
N ARG A 383 -3.36 5.70 -9.02
CA ARG A 383 -3.49 4.26 -9.32
C ARG A 383 -3.19 3.44 -8.06
N LYS A 384 -3.97 2.38 -7.86
CA LYS A 384 -3.85 1.39 -6.78
C LYS A 384 -4.29 0.03 -7.33
N GLY A 385 -3.89 -1.06 -6.67
CA GLY A 385 -4.27 -2.42 -7.06
C GLY A 385 -3.38 -3.49 -6.43
N PRO A 386 -3.70 -4.78 -6.63
CA PRO A 386 -2.96 -5.92 -6.08
C PRO A 386 -1.44 -5.87 -6.32
N GLY A 387 -1.01 -5.42 -7.50
CA GLY A 387 0.41 -5.22 -7.79
C GLY A 387 1.12 -4.26 -6.81
N MET A 388 0.51 -3.12 -6.47
CA MET A 388 1.09 -2.18 -5.51
C MET A 388 0.92 -2.63 -4.05
N ALA A 389 -0.20 -3.28 -3.73
CA ALA A 389 -0.38 -3.91 -2.43
C ALA A 389 0.68 -4.99 -2.15
N ALA A 390 1.06 -5.77 -3.17
CA ALA A 390 2.12 -6.77 -3.07
C ALA A 390 3.51 -6.15 -2.86
N VAL A 391 3.83 -5.07 -3.58
CA VAL A 391 5.09 -4.32 -3.39
C VAL A 391 5.15 -3.72 -1.99
N GLY A 392 4.07 -3.08 -1.52
CA GLY A 392 3.99 -2.51 -0.17
C GLY A 392 4.11 -3.56 0.93
N LEU A 393 3.37 -4.67 0.83
CA LEU A 393 3.42 -5.77 1.79
C LEU A 393 4.82 -6.37 1.89
N PHE A 394 5.44 -6.70 0.73
CA PHE A 394 6.83 -7.16 0.70
C PHE A 394 7.78 -6.11 1.32
N ALA A 395 7.58 -4.83 1.03
CA ALA A 395 8.45 -3.77 1.51
C ALA A 395 8.37 -3.58 3.03
N TYR A 396 7.18 -3.56 3.63
CA TYR A 396 7.02 -3.52 5.07
C TYR A 396 7.73 -4.70 5.75
N LEU A 397 7.56 -5.91 5.22
CA LEU A 397 8.20 -7.12 5.75
C LEU A 397 9.73 -7.09 5.63
N ALA A 398 10.26 -6.63 4.48
CA ALA A 398 11.70 -6.47 4.27
C ALA A 398 12.31 -5.36 5.15
N LEU A 399 11.54 -4.32 5.45
CA LEU A 399 11.86 -3.24 6.40
C LEU A 399 11.59 -3.62 7.86
N GLY A 400 11.30 -4.90 8.16
CA GLY A 400 11.23 -5.44 9.51
C GLY A 400 9.91 -5.24 10.27
N TRP A 401 8.82 -4.85 9.59
CA TRP A 401 7.50 -4.72 10.24
C TRP A 401 6.94 -6.08 10.70
N PRO A 402 6.17 -6.11 11.81
CA PRO A 402 5.59 -7.34 12.34
C PRO A 402 4.48 -7.89 11.44
N ARG A 403 4.49 -9.20 11.17
CA ARG A 403 3.59 -9.89 10.22
C ARG A 403 2.11 -9.87 10.65
N ASP A 404 1.86 -9.81 11.95
CA ASP A 404 0.56 -9.70 12.58
C ASP A 404 0.04 -8.24 12.63
N HIS A 405 0.76 -7.28 12.04
CA HIS A 405 0.25 -5.92 11.89
C HIS A 405 -1.02 -5.90 11.02
N PRO A 406 -2.15 -5.34 11.48
CA PRO A 406 -3.45 -5.46 10.80
C PRO A 406 -3.46 -4.97 9.35
N LEU A 407 -2.63 -3.97 9.04
CA LEU A 407 -2.46 -3.46 7.67
C LEU A 407 -1.89 -4.54 6.73
N LEU A 408 -0.86 -5.24 7.18
CA LEU A 408 -0.15 -6.25 6.37
C LEU A 408 -1.04 -7.48 6.15
N MET A 409 -1.81 -7.88 7.17
CA MET A 409 -2.82 -8.92 7.06
C MET A 409 -3.90 -8.57 6.00
N ARG A 410 -4.43 -7.34 6.02
CA ARG A 410 -5.39 -6.86 5.01
C ARG A 410 -4.80 -6.84 3.60
N GLN A 411 -3.53 -6.46 3.43
CA GLN A 411 -2.85 -6.56 2.13
C GLN A 411 -2.77 -8.00 1.66
N ALA A 412 -2.41 -8.93 2.55
CA ALA A 412 -2.30 -10.34 2.22
C ALA A 412 -3.66 -10.95 1.81
N ASP A 413 -4.73 -10.57 2.50
CA ASP A 413 -6.10 -10.96 2.14
C ASP A 413 -6.53 -10.40 0.78
N LEU A 414 -6.17 -9.14 0.48
CA LEU A 414 -6.42 -8.52 -0.83
C LEU A 414 -5.68 -9.23 -1.98
N LEU A 415 -4.48 -9.77 -1.74
CA LEU A 415 -3.78 -10.60 -2.73
C LEU A 415 -4.48 -11.95 -2.95
N LEU A 416 -4.97 -12.59 -1.88
CA LEU A 416 -5.74 -13.84 -2.01
C LEU A 416 -7.10 -13.64 -2.71
N ALA A 417 -7.69 -12.45 -2.62
CA ALA A 417 -8.89 -12.09 -3.36
C ALA A 417 -8.63 -11.84 -4.86
N ASN A 418 -7.35 -11.69 -5.27
CA ASN A 418 -6.92 -11.46 -6.65
C ASN A 418 -5.87 -12.51 -7.06
N PRO A 419 -6.20 -13.81 -7.07
CA PRO A 419 -5.23 -14.87 -7.35
C PRO A 419 -4.70 -14.80 -8.80
N PRO A 420 -3.53 -15.41 -9.08
CA PRO A 420 -3.00 -15.51 -10.44
C PRO A 420 -3.97 -16.17 -11.43
N ASP A 421 -4.28 -15.49 -12.53
CA ASP A 421 -5.09 -16.02 -13.63
C ASP A 421 -4.41 -15.75 -14.98
N TRP A 422 -3.93 -16.82 -15.61
CA TRP A 422 -3.29 -16.76 -16.91
C TRP A 422 -4.28 -16.44 -18.04
N ALA A 423 -5.53 -16.91 -17.95
CA ALA A 423 -6.52 -16.70 -19.00
C ALA A 423 -6.97 -15.23 -19.08
N THR A 424 -7.05 -14.54 -17.94
CA THR A 424 -7.29 -13.09 -17.90
C THR A 424 -6.05 -12.31 -18.36
N MET A 425 -4.86 -12.62 -17.85
CA MET A 425 -3.61 -11.97 -18.29
C MET A 425 -3.34 -12.11 -19.79
N ALA A 426 -3.62 -13.28 -20.38
CA ALA A 426 -3.36 -13.56 -21.80
C ALA A 426 -4.32 -12.83 -22.77
N LYS A 427 -5.51 -12.40 -22.31
CA LYS A 427 -6.42 -11.54 -23.11
C LYS A 427 -5.85 -10.13 -23.26
N GLY A 428 -5.30 -9.59 -22.17
CA GLY A 428 -4.37 -8.46 -22.18
C GLY A 428 -4.83 -7.18 -22.90
N ASP A 429 -6.10 -6.78 -22.82
CA ASP A 429 -6.47 -5.39 -23.17
C ASP A 429 -5.92 -4.45 -22.09
N PRO A 430 -5.02 -3.49 -22.40
CA PRO A 430 -4.45 -2.58 -21.40
C PRO A 430 -5.47 -1.60 -20.79
N ARG A 431 -6.68 -1.53 -21.35
CA ARG A 431 -7.81 -0.72 -20.86
C ARG A 431 -8.76 -1.53 -19.98
N ASP A 432 -8.71 -2.86 -20.06
CA ASP A 432 -9.48 -3.73 -19.18
C ASP A 432 -8.79 -3.79 -17.81
N VAL A 433 -9.48 -3.27 -16.79
CA VAL A 433 -8.90 -3.16 -15.44
C VAL A 433 -8.52 -4.55 -14.89
N PRO A 434 -9.39 -5.58 -14.89
CA PRO A 434 -9.01 -6.97 -14.59
C PRO A 434 -7.71 -7.42 -15.28
N SER A 435 -7.66 -7.40 -16.62
CA SER A 435 -6.46 -7.80 -17.37
C SER A 435 -5.21 -7.01 -16.99
N SER A 436 -5.33 -5.71 -16.70
CA SER A 436 -4.20 -4.85 -16.30
C SER A 436 -3.64 -5.15 -14.90
N LEU A 437 -4.38 -5.86 -14.04
CA LEU A 437 -3.97 -6.20 -12.68
C LEU A 437 -3.18 -7.53 -12.61
N HIS A 438 -3.39 -8.45 -13.55
CA HIS A 438 -2.62 -9.70 -13.63
C HIS A 438 -1.42 -9.52 -14.56
N THR A 439 -0.23 -9.42 -13.98
CA THR A 439 1.07 -9.28 -14.67
C THR A 439 2.11 -10.19 -14.00
N MET A 440 3.18 -10.58 -14.71
CA MET A 440 4.26 -11.37 -14.08
C MET A 440 4.92 -10.60 -12.93
N TYR A 441 4.98 -9.27 -13.06
CA TYR A 441 5.43 -8.36 -12.00
C TYR A 441 4.59 -8.51 -10.71
N TYR A 442 3.26 -8.48 -10.83
CA TYR A 442 2.37 -8.69 -9.68
C TYR A 442 2.58 -10.09 -9.10
N TRP A 443 2.59 -11.14 -9.94
CA TRP A 443 2.71 -12.51 -9.43
C TRP A 443 4.04 -12.75 -8.72
N TYR A 444 5.14 -12.20 -9.23
CA TYR A 444 6.44 -12.23 -8.56
C TYR A 444 6.37 -11.57 -7.18
N TYR A 445 5.99 -10.29 -7.09
CA TYR A 445 5.92 -9.58 -5.80
C TYR A 445 4.88 -10.18 -4.83
N GLY A 446 3.74 -10.66 -5.34
CA GLY A 446 2.72 -11.32 -4.54
C GLY A 446 3.23 -12.63 -3.93
N THR A 447 4.02 -13.37 -4.70
CA THR A 447 4.71 -14.58 -4.21
C THR A 447 5.74 -14.23 -3.15
N LEU A 448 6.56 -13.19 -3.35
CA LEU A 448 7.52 -12.74 -2.34
C LEU A 448 6.79 -12.34 -1.05
N ALA A 449 5.73 -11.54 -1.16
CA ALA A 449 4.96 -11.04 -0.04
C ALA A 449 4.27 -12.16 0.75
N LEU A 450 3.54 -13.05 0.07
CA LEU A 450 2.78 -14.12 0.72
C LEU A 450 3.67 -15.26 1.23
N PHE A 451 4.84 -15.52 0.62
CA PHE A 451 5.83 -16.43 1.18
C PHE A 451 6.32 -15.94 2.55
N GLN A 452 6.58 -14.64 2.67
CA GLN A 452 7.05 -14.01 3.91
C GLN A 452 5.95 -13.95 4.98
N MET A 453 4.69 -13.72 4.59
CA MET A 453 3.54 -13.88 5.48
C MET A 453 3.40 -15.33 5.99
N GLY A 454 3.53 -16.31 5.09
CA GLY A 454 3.44 -17.73 5.42
C GLY A 454 2.01 -18.19 5.72
N GLY A 455 1.88 -19.25 6.52
CA GLY A 455 0.60 -19.71 7.08
C GLY A 455 -0.49 -19.94 6.03
N GLN A 456 -1.72 -19.49 6.34
CA GLN A 456 -2.89 -19.64 5.47
C GLN A 456 -2.74 -18.92 4.13
N TRP A 457 -2.02 -17.80 4.08
CA TRP A 457 -1.85 -17.04 2.84
C TRP A 457 -0.94 -17.78 1.87
N TRP A 458 0.19 -18.28 2.37
CA TRP A 458 1.09 -19.08 1.56
C TRP A 458 0.47 -20.41 1.10
N ALA A 459 -0.22 -21.11 2.00
CA ALA A 459 -0.85 -22.39 1.70
C ALA A 459 -1.91 -22.31 0.59
N ARG A 460 -2.57 -21.16 0.43
CA ARG A 460 -3.56 -20.91 -0.64
C ARG A 460 -2.91 -20.41 -1.93
N TRP A 461 -1.93 -19.51 -1.84
CA TRP A 461 -1.29 -18.90 -3.01
C TRP A 461 -0.38 -19.87 -3.78
N ASN A 462 0.49 -20.58 -3.05
CA ASN A 462 1.61 -21.30 -3.66
C ASN A 462 1.21 -22.46 -4.57
N PRO A 463 0.35 -23.42 -4.17
CA PRO A 463 -0.01 -24.54 -5.05
C PRO A 463 -0.64 -24.03 -6.35
N HIS A 464 -1.56 -23.07 -6.24
CA HIS A 464 -2.27 -22.46 -7.37
C HIS A 464 -1.30 -21.83 -8.38
N LEU A 465 -0.41 -20.93 -7.93
CA LEU A 465 0.54 -20.29 -8.84
C LEU A 465 1.60 -21.26 -9.39
N ARG A 466 2.15 -22.13 -8.52
CA ARG A 466 3.18 -23.09 -8.91
C ARG A 466 2.68 -24.00 -10.03
N ASP A 467 1.49 -24.56 -9.87
CA ASP A 467 0.94 -25.51 -10.82
C ASP A 467 0.44 -24.81 -12.10
N LEU A 468 -0.06 -23.58 -11.99
CA LEU A 468 -0.35 -22.70 -13.13
C LEU A 468 0.91 -22.43 -13.97
N LEU A 469 2.02 -22.03 -13.35
CA LEU A 469 3.27 -21.75 -14.07
C LEU A 469 3.87 -23.02 -14.71
N ILE A 470 3.80 -24.17 -14.05
CA ILE A 470 4.22 -25.46 -14.63
C ILE A 470 3.37 -25.78 -15.88
N ALA A 471 2.05 -25.62 -15.80
CA ALA A 471 1.13 -25.91 -16.91
C ALA A 471 1.32 -24.99 -18.13
N GLN A 472 1.81 -23.76 -17.92
CA GLN A 472 1.99 -22.74 -18.96
C GLN A 472 3.43 -22.66 -19.52
N GLN A 473 4.34 -23.54 -19.07
CA GLN A 473 5.70 -23.59 -19.60
C GLN A 473 5.73 -24.24 -20.99
N CYS A 474 6.38 -23.60 -21.97
CA CYS A 474 6.52 -24.15 -23.32
C CYS A 474 7.35 -25.45 -23.28
N SER A 475 6.79 -26.54 -23.81
CA SER A 475 7.40 -27.89 -23.83
C SER A 475 8.19 -28.21 -25.11
N GLU A 476 8.01 -27.46 -26.20
CA GLU A 476 8.45 -27.84 -27.55
C GLU A 476 9.32 -26.80 -28.26
N GLY A 477 10.13 -27.28 -29.21
CA GLY A 477 10.99 -26.47 -30.10
C GLY A 477 12.01 -25.60 -29.37
N GLU A 478 12.44 -24.51 -30.03
CA GLU A 478 13.36 -23.52 -29.44
C GLU A 478 12.80 -22.84 -28.19
N ARG A 479 11.46 -22.73 -28.10
CA ARG A 479 10.76 -22.17 -26.95
C ARG A 479 10.80 -23.08 -25.71
N ARG A 480 11.25 -24.34 -25.81
CA ARG A 480 11.23 -25.30 -24.69
C ARG A 480 11.95 -24.76 -23.45
N GLY A 481 11.18 -24.64 -22.35
CA GLY A 481 11.60 -24.12 -21.06
C GLY A 481 11.23 -22.66 -20.79
N SER A 482 10.79 -21.91 -21.81
CA SER A 482 10.34 -20.53 -21.67
C SER A 482 8.85 -20.41 -21.36
N TRP A 483 8.39 -19.18 -21.09
CA TRP A 483 6.98 -18.82 -21.04
C TRP A 483 6.67 -17.76 -22.11
N ASP A 484 5.55 -17.93 -22.83
CA ASP A 484 5.08 -16.94 -23.80
C ASP A 484 4.72 -15.61 -23.10
N PRO A 485 5.14 -14.44 -23.63
CA PRO A 485 4.83 -13.16 -23.02
C PRO A 485 3.37 -12.73 -23.26
N PRO A 486 2.63 -12.34 -22.22
CA PRO A 486 1.34 -11.64 -22.34
C PRO A 486 1.43 -10.38 -23.22
N PRO A 487 0.35 -9.98 -23.91
CA PRO A 487 0.38 -8.91 -24.91
C PRO A 487 0.30 -7.48 -24.33
N CYS A 488 0.35 -7.32 -23.00
CA CYS A 488 0.18 -6.04 -22.32
C CYS A 488 1.35 -5.67 -21.40
N GLY A 489 1.34 -4.41 -20.94
CA GLY A 489 2.19 -3.95 -19.84
C GLY A 489 3.70 -4.09 -20.07
N PHE A 490 4.42 -4.41 -18.99
CA PHE A 490 5.86 -4.67 -19.06
C PHE A 490 6.16 -6.09 -19.59
N ASP A 491 5.20 -6.99 -19.50
CA ASP A 491 5.31 -8.38 -19.96
C ASP A 491 5.52 -8.46 -21.48
N ALA A 492 4.80 -7.63 -22.24
CA ALA A 492 5.02 -7.45 -23.67
C ALA A 492 6.34 -6.72 -24.00
N ILE A 493 6.72 -5.73 -23.19
CA ILE A 493 7.90 -4.87 -23.44
C ILE A 493 9.21 -5.64 -23.18
N GLY A 494 9.31 -6.36 -22.06
CA GLY A 494 10.48 -7.18 -21.73
C GLY A 494 10.51 -8.54 -22.44
N GLY A 495 9.38 -8.95 -23.01
CA GLY A 495 9.25 -10.15 -23.84
C GLY A 495 9.61 -11.45 -23.12
N ARG A 496 9.98 -12.47 -23.92
CA ARG A 496 10.20 -13.84 -23.46
C ARG A 496 11.34 -13.99 -22.44
N VAL A 497 12.37 -13.17 -22.52
CA VAL A 497 13.47 -13.17 -21.54
C VAL A 497 12.94 -12.71 -20.18
N TYR A 498 12.22 -11.59 -20.15
CA TYR A 498 11.62 -11.05 -18.92
C TYR A 498 10.65 -12.05 -18.27
N THR A 499 9.71 -12.61 -19.04
CA THR A 499 8.72 -13.55 -18.49
C THR A 499 9.36 -14.85 -18.03
N THR A 500 10.34 -15.38 -18.77
CA THR A 500 11.04 -16.61 -18.37
C THR A 500 11.89 -16.36 -17.11
N ALA A 501 12.62 -15.26 -17.04
CA ALA A 501 13.40 -14.92 -15.86
C ALA A 501 12.50 -14.69 -14.63
N LEU A 502 11.41 -13.90 -14.73
CA LEU A 502 10.50 -13.71 -13.60
C LEU A 502 9.79 -14.99 -13.17
N ASN A 503 9.37 -15.87 -14.08
CA ASN A 503 8.71 -17.12 -13.71
C ASN A 503 9.68 -18.11 -13.06
N VAL A 504 10.95 -18.16 -13.49
CA VAL A 504 12.00 -18.87 -12.76
C VAL A 504 12.18 -18.27 -11.36
N LEU A 505 12.42 -16.95 -11.26
CA LEU A 505 12.59 -16.24 -9.98
C LEU A 505 11.40 -16.42 -9.00
N THR A 506 10.19 -16.58 -9.54
CA THR A 506 8.96 -16.85 -8.78
C THR A 506 8.94 -18.29 -8.25
N LEU A 507 9.31 -19.28 -9.07
CA LEU A 507 9.41 -20.68 -8.67
C LEU A 507 10.62 -20.98 -7.76
N GLU A 508 11.61 -20.08 -7.70
CA GLU A 508 12.77 -20.16 -6.79
C GLU A 508 12.50 -19.66 -5.36
N VAL A 509 11.35 -19.02 -5.11
CA VAL A 509 11.07 -18.26 -3.88
C VAL A 509 11.44 -19.00 -2.59
N TYR A 510 11.18 -20.32 -2.54
CA TYR A 510 11.39 -21.20 -1.39
C TYR A 510 12.80 -21.12 -0.79
N TYR A 511 13.81 -20.95 -1.64
CA TYR A 511 15.23 -20.93 -1.29
C TYR A 511 15.93 -19.61 -1.65
N ARG A 512 15.25 -18.73 -2.40
CA ARG A 512 15.79 -17.45 -2.83
C ARG A 512 15.84 -16.42 -1.71
N TYR A 513 14.82 -16.42 -0.84
CA TYR A 513 14.66 -15.45 0.26
C TYR A 513 14.27 -16.16 1.55
N LEU A 514 15.24 -16.48 2.41
CA LEU A 514 14.93 -17.01 3.74
C LEU A 514 13.95 -16.09 4.50
N PRO A 515 13.03 -16.63 5.32
CA PRO A 515 11.97 -15.82 5.88
C PRO A 515 12.44 -14.74 6.88
N PHE A 516 12.00 -13.49 6.68
CA PHE A 516 12.51 -12.30 7.35
C PHE A 516 12.17 -12.20 8.85
N TYR A 517 11.30 -13.06 9.37
CA TYR A 517 10.95 -13.09 10.80
C TYR A 517 12.06 -13.67 11.69
N GLN A 518 13.14 -14.19 11.11
CA GLN A 518 14.38 -14.54 11.81
C GLN A 518 15.32 -13.32 11.99
N GLY A 519 14.90 -12.15 11.53
CA GLY A 519 15.68 -10.91 11.48
C GLY A 519 15.46 -10.26 10.13
N GLY A 520 14.83 -9.08 10.12
CA GLY A 520 14.53 -8.36 8.88
C GLY A 520 15.80 -8.04 8.08
N ALA A 521 15.65 -7.75 6.79
CA ALA A 521 16.79 -7.33 5.96
C ALA A 521 17.47 -6.05 6.50
N PHE A 522 16.72 -5.24 7.24
CA PHE A 522 17.21 -4.13 8.04
C PHE A 522 16.62 -4.23 9.46
N ASP A 523 17.39 -3.83 10.48
CA ASP A 523 16.84 -3.61 11.83
C ASP A 523 16.07 -2.29 11.84
N ALA A 524 14.74 -2.40 11.74
CA ALA A 524 13.84 -1.26 11.77
C ALA A 524 14.04 -0.36 13.00
N LEU A 525 14.29 -0.96 14.17
CA LEU A 525 14.40 -0.25 15.43
C LEU A 525 15.74 0.49 15.52
N ASP A 526 16.83 -0.05 14.98
CA ASP A 526 18.10 0.66 14.82
C ASP A 526 17.98 1.88 13.89
N VAL A 527 17.29 1.74 12.75
CA VAL A 527 17.04 2.85 11.81
C VAL A 527 16.19 3.95 12.47
N LEU A 528 15.14 3.58 13.21
CA LEU A 528 14.29 4.53 13.93
C LEU A 528 15.02 5.19 15.12
N GLU A 529 15.83 4.44 15.87
CA GLU A 529 16.67 4.95 16.95
C GLU A 529 17.70 5.97 16.45
N LYS A 530 18.31 5.72 15.27
CA LYS A 530 19.19 6.69 14.59
C LYS A 530 18.42 7.94 14.16
N ALA A 531 17.21 7.79 13.62
CA ALA A 531 16.35 8.91 13.24
C ALA A 531 15.93 9.78 14.45
N LEU A 532 15.67 9.17 15.61
CA LEU A 532 15.37 9.87 16.86
C LEU A 532 16.58 10.63 17.44
N ARG A 533 17.81 10.27 17.09
CA ARG A 533 19.03 10.96 17.56
C ARG A 533 19.44 12.18 16.71
N VAL A 534 18.71 12.50 15.63
CA VAL A 534 19.06 13.63 14.75
C VAL A 534 18.74 14.98 15.42
N ARG A 535 19.81 15.72 15.76
CA ARG A 535 19.71 17.08 16.32
C ARG A 535 19.11 18.06 15.32
N GLY A 536 18.19 18.90 15.78
CA GLY A 536 17.58 19.98 14.98
C GLY A 536 16.61 19.52 13.88
N ALA A 537 16.24 18.24 13.82
CA ALA A 537 15.37 17.67 12.79
C ALA A 537 14.02 17.18 13.36
N ASP A 538 13.24 18.09 13.92
CA ASP A 538 11.98 17.76 14.60
C ASP A 538 10.93 17.04 13.73
N PRO A 539 10.83 17.31 12.40
CA PRO A 539 9.98 16.50 11.51
C PRO A 539 10.46 15.04 11.35
N VAL A 540 11.77 14.80 11.40
CA VAL A 540 12.37 13.46 11.31
C VAL A 540 12.08 12.68 12.59
N ARG A 541 12.34 13.28 13.76
CA ARG A 541 12.06 12.63 15.06
C ARG A 541 10.58 12.30 15.23
N ARG A 542 9.66 13.23 14.91
CA ARG A 542 8.21 12.96 14.91
C ARG A 542 7.81 11.83 13.96
N ARG A 543 8.32 11.81 12.71
CA ARG A 543 8.02 10.70 11.78
C ARG A 543 8.58 9.37 12.29
N ALA A 544 9.76 9.37 12.92
CA ALA A 544 10.33 8.17 13.53
C ALA A 544 9.44 7.62 14.66
N LEU A 545 8.90 8.49 15.54
CA LEU A 545 7.93 8.06 16.56
C LEU A 545 6.64 7.49 15.94
N HIS A 546 6.09 8.11 14.90
CA HIS A 546 4.90 7.58 14.21
C HIS A 546 5.14 6.16 13.67
N LEU A 547 6.28 5.93 12.99
CA LEU A 547 6.68 4.61 12.50
C LEU A 547 6.93 3.61 13.65
N LEU A 548 7.50 4.08 14.76
CA LEU A 548 7.78 3.27 15.95
C LEU A 548 6.49 2.75 16.61
N GLY A 549 5.37 3.46 16.45
CA GLY A 549 4.05 3.04 16.93
C GLY A 549 3.61 1.65 16.46
N ALA A 550 4.09 1.20 15.28
CA ALA A 550 3.80 -0.12 14.72
C ALA A 550 4.51 -1.29 15.44
N PHE A 551 5.47 -1.01 16.31
CA PHE A 551 6.30 -2.04 16.97
C PHE A 551 5.87 -2.25 18.42
N ALA A 552 5.37 -3.44 18.75
CA ALA A 552 4.90 -3.79 20.10
C ALA A 552 6.02 -4.31 21.05
N SER A 553 7.30 -4.05 20.73
CA SER A 553 8.43 -4.58 21.50
C SER A 553 8.85 -3.67 22.67
N GLN A 554 9.49 -4.24 23.69
CA GLN A 554 10.03 -3.47 24.82
C GLN A 554 11.01 -2.37 24.36
N ARG A 555 11.89 -2.65 23.39
CA ARG A 555 12.81 -1.65 22.82
C ARG A 555 12.07 -0.48 22.17
N ALA A 556 10.93 -0.72 21.52
CA ALA A 556 10.10 0.36 21.00
C ALA A 556 9.42 1.16 22.12
N GLU A 557 8.96 0.48 23.17
CA GLU A 557 8.39 1.09 24.38
C GLU A 557 9.41 1.99 25.11
N ASP A 558 10.68 1.54 25.20
CA ASP A 558 11.79 2.30 25.78
C ASP A 558 12.05 3.58 24.99
N LEU A 559 12.19 3.48 23.66
CA LEU A 559 12.42 4.61 22.77
C LEU A 559 11.27 5.62 22.76
N LEU A 560 10.01 5.17 22.87
CA LEU A 560 8.85 6.05 23.04
C LEU A 560 8.89 6.79 24.39
N ALA A 561 9.26 6.10 25.47
CA ALA A 561 9.34 6.71 26.80
C ALA A 561 10.49 7.71 26.93
N ASP A 562 11.65 7.43 26.35
CA ASP A 562 12.77 8.39 26.31
C ASP A 562 12.38 9.68 25.57
N ALA A 563 11.60 9.56 24.50
CA ALA A 563 11.10 10.69 23.72
C ALA A 563 10.07 11.58 24.46
N LEU A 564 9.57 11.18 25.64
CA LEU A 564 8.83 12.08 26.54
C LEU A 564 9.71 13.22 27.06
N ASN A 565 11.04 13.07 27.01
CA ASN A 565 12.02 14.09 27.42
C ASN A 565 12.69 14.80 26.23
N ASP A 566 12.20 14.61 25.00
CA ASP A 566 12.76 15.26 23.81
C ASP A 566 12.69 16.80 23.93
N PRO A 567 13.71 17.57 23.47
CA PRO A 567 13.66 19.03 23.52
C PRO A 567 12.48 19.66 22.76
N ASP A 568 12.02 19.06 21.65
CA ASP A 568 10.88 19.56 20.87
C ASP A 568 9.53 19.20 21.53
N PRO A 569 8.68 20.19 21.86
CA PRO A 569 7.33 19.95 22.37
C PRO A 569 6.47 19.08 21.45
N GLY A 570 6.63 19.19 20.13
CA GLY A 570 5.89 18.38 19.17
C GLY A 570 6.24 16.89 19.26
N THR A 571 7.52 16.58 19.41
CA THR A 571 8.05 15.22 19.57
C THR A 571 7.57 14.61 20.89
N ARG A 572 7.64 15.35 22.01
CA ARG A 572 7.06 14.91 23.30
C ARG A 572 5.57 14.60 23.20
N ALA A 573 4.79 15.45 22.52
CA ALA A 573 3.35 15.26 22.36
C ALA A 573 3.01 13.99 21.53
N VAL A 574 3.79 13.68 20.49
CA VAL A 574 3.62 12.43 19.73
C VAL A 574 3.96 11.20 20.58
N ALA A 575 5.07 11.23 21.34
CA ALA A 575 5.46 10.15 22.24
C ALA A 575 4.39 9.88 23.31
N GLN A 576 3.91 10.93 23.97
CA GLN A 576 2.82 10.87 24.95
C GLN A 576 1.54 10.27 24.35
N ARG A 577 1.14 10.69 23.15
CA ARG A 577 -0.07 10.17 22.49
C ARG A 577 0.04 8.68 22.21
N LEU A 578 1.17 8.23 21.64
CA LEU A 578 1.40 6.81 21.31
C LEU A 578 1.43 5.93 22.57
N LEU A 579 2.05 6.39 23.66
CA LEU A 579 2.07 5.65 24.93
C LEU A 579 0.68 5.61 25.61
N VAL A 580 -0.14 6.65 25.45
CA VAL A 580 -1.54 6.66 25.90
C VAL A 580 -2.41 5.71 25.09
N GLU A 581 -2.26 5.68 23.76
CA GLU A 581 -2.93 4.73 22.86
C GLU A 581 -2.59 3.28 23.26
N ARG A 582 -1.31 3.02 23.60
CA ARG A 582 -0.78 1.71 24.03
C ARG A 582 -1.04 1.36 25.50
N LYS A 583 -1.68 2.23 26.29
CA LYS A 583 -1.95 2.04 27.74
C LYS A 583 -0.68 1.85 28.59
N SER A 584 0.42 2.48 28.18
CA SER A 584 1.73 2.33 28.81
C SER A 584 1.85 3.07 30.14
N GLU A 585 2.02 2.35 31.25
CA GLU A 585 2.23 2.95 32.57
C GLU A 585 3.36 4.00 32.61
N ARG A 586 4.33 3.92 31.69
CA ARG A 586 5.46 4.86 31.60
C ARG A 586 5.06 6.30 31.31
N VAL A 587 3.88 6.55 30.73
CA VAL A 587 3.38 7.91 30.45
C VAL A 587 2.71 8.55 31.67
N VAL A 588 2.28 7.75 32.66
CA VAL A 588 1.48 8.21 33.79
C VAL A 588 2.20 9.29 34.62
N PRO A 589 3.50 9.17 34.98
CA PRO A 589 4.20 10.23 35.71
C PRO A 589 4.21 11.56 34.96
N THR A 590 4.39 11.54 33.64
CA THR A 590 4.37 12.73 32.78
C THR A 590 2.98 13.36 32.74
N LEU A 591 1.91 12.56 32.61
CA LEU A 591 0.54 13.07 32.65
C LEU A 591 0.22 13.73 34.00
N LEU A 592 0.61 13.11 35.12
CA LEU A 592 0.37 13.66 36.45
C LEU A 592 1.14 14.97 36.66
N GLN A 593 2.43 15.01 36.30
CA GLN A 593 3.24 16.24 36.36
C GLN A 593 2.66 17.36 35.49
N GLN A 594 2.11 17.03 34.32
CA GLN A 594 1.49 18.01 33.42
C GLN A 594 0.21 18.64 33.98
N LEU A 595 -0.56 17.95 34.85
CA LEU A 595 -1.72 18.54 35.53
C LEU A 595 -1.35 19.71 36.44
N GLU A 596 -0.14 19.70 37.01
CA GLU A 596 0.36 20.75 37.90
C GLU A 596 1.05 21.89 37.14
N SER A 597 1.13 21.81 35.81
CA SER A 597 1.82 22.80 34.98
C SER A 597 1.09 24.14 34.95
N LEU A 598 1.86 25.23 35.05
CA LEU A 598 1.35 26.59 34.75
C LEU A 598 0.86 26.71 33.30
N ASN A 599 1.37 25.88 32.39
CA ASN A 599 0.96 25.87 30.98
C ASN A 599 -0.41 25.18 30.81
N VAL A 600 -1.40 25.98 30.42
CA VAL A 600 -2.78 25.55 30.09
C VAL A 600 -2.82 24.37 29.11
N LEU A 601 -2.04 24.41 28.03
CA LEU A 601 -2.03 23.36 27.02
C LEU A 601 -1.49 22.03 27.58
N ALA A 602 -0.50 22.09 28.48
CA ALA A 602 0.01 20.90 29.17
C ALA A 602 -1.07 20.28 30.08
N ARG A 603 -1.80 21.09 30.85
CA ARG A 603 -2.93 20.60 31.67
C ARG A 603 -4.05 20.01 30.80
N MET A 604 -4.39 20.65 29.68
CA MET A 604 -5.35 20.14 28.70
C MET A 604 -4.91 18.78 28.10
N GLN A 605 -3.63 18.64 27.76
CA GLN A 605 -3.05 17.40 27.23
C GLN A 605 -3.01 16.30 28.29
N ALA A 606 -2.72 16.63 29.55
CA ALA A 606 -2.79 15.69 30.67
C ALA A 606 -4.19 15.12 30.87
N VAL A 607 -5.19 15.99 30.99
CA VAL A 607 -6.60 15.60 31.19
C VAL A 607 -7.12 14.75 30.02
N ALA A 608 -6.83 15.18 28.78
CA ALA A 608 -7.18 14.39 27.59
C ALA A 608 -6.45 13.04 27.56
N GLY A 609 -5.16 13.02 27.92
CA GLY A 609 -4.33 11.83 28.00
C GLY A 609 -4.82 10.83 29.05
N LEU A 610 -5.16 11.28 30.26
CA LEU A 610 -5.73 10.43 31.31
C LEU A 610 -7.11 9.88 30.93
N GLY A 611 -7.97 10.72 30.31
CA GLY A 611 -9.26 10.28 29.79
C GLY A 611 -9.15 9.24 28.67
N ALA A 612 -8.19 9.40 27.77
CA ALA A 612 -7.92 8.47 26.66
C ALA A 612 -7.16 7.21 27.10
N PHE A 613 -6.28 7.30 28.11
CA PHE A 613 -5.65 6.15 28.78
C PHE A 613 -6.75 5.30 29.42
N GLY A 614 -7.66 5.95 30.14
CA GLY A 614 -8.82 5.34 30.75
C GLY A 614 -8.50 4.49 31.98
N GLY A 615 -9.52 3.75 32.43
CA GLY A 615 -9.50 3.10 33.73
C GLY A 615 -9.93 4.07 34.84
N LYS A 616 -10.82 3.59 35.71
CA LYS A 616 -11.47 4.42 36.73
C LYS A 616 -10.52 5.01 37.79
N ARG A 617 -9.28 4.50 37.90
CA ARG A 617 -8.26 4.99 38.85
C ARG A 617 -7.88 6.47 38.70
N PHE A 618 -8.10 7.06 37.52
CA PHE A 618 -7.79 8.47 37.24
C PHE A 618 -8.97 9.42 37.45
N ILE A 619 -10.13 8.92 37.87
CA ILE A 619 -11.30 9.73 38.17
C ILE A 619 -11.01 10.83 39.21
N PRO A 620 -10.28 10.61 40.33
CA PRO A 620 -9.92 11.68 41.27
C PRO A 620 -9.21 12.88 40.61
N GLN A 621 -8.23 12.61 39.74
CA GLN A 621 -7.46 13.63 39.04
C GLN A 621 -8.30 14.39 38.01
N LEU A 622 -9.21 13.68 37.32
CA LEU A 622 -10.16 14.31 36.41
C LEU A 622 -11.20 15.16 37.15
N ILE A 623 -11.65 14.75 38.33
CA ILE A 623 -12.54 15.54 39.19
C ILE A 623 -11.81 16.79 39.71
N GLN A 624 -10.54 16.66 40.13
CA GLN A 624 -9.70 17.82 40.48
C GLN A 624 -9.61 18.82 39.31
N ALA A 625 -9.46 18.34 38.07
CA ALA A 625 -9.41 19.18 36.88
C ALA A 625 -10.73 19.91 36.53
N LEU A 626 -11.88 19.54 37.12
CA LEU A 626 -13.12 20.35 37.06
C LEU A 626 -12.98 21.70 37.78
N ARG A 627 -12.02 21.82 38.71
CA ARG A 627 -11.75 23.04 39.47
C ARG A 627 -10.72 23.96 38.80
N ASP A 628 -10.12 23.55 37.69
CA ASP A 628 -9.09 24.33 36.98
C ASP A 628 -9.55 25.77 36.69
N PRO A 629 -8.70 26.80 36.83
CA PRO A 629 -9.06 28.17 36.47
C PRO A 629 -9.43 28.31 34.98
N GLU A 630 -8.86 27.49 34.11
CA GLU A 630 -9.09 27.56 32.66
C GLU A 630 -10.30 26.72 32.21
N ARG A 631 -11.21 27.36 31.46
CA ARG A 631 -12.43 26.74 30.92
C ARG A 631 -12.10 25.52 30.06
N ALA A 632 -11.11 25.64 29.17
CA ALA A 632 -10.75 24.58 28.23
C ALA A 632 -10.22 23.30 28.92
N VAL A 633 -9.67 23.41 30.14
CA VAL A 633 -9.29 22.25 30.96
C VAL A 633 -10.54 21.60 31.57
N ARG A 634 -11.44 22.40 32.16
CA ARG A 634 -12.71 21.91 32.74
C ARG A 634 -13.60 21.18 31.73
N GLU A 635 -13.68 21.69 30.50
CA GLU A 635 -14.39 21.04 29.38
C GLU A 635 -13.84 19.64 29.06
N ARG A 636 -12.50 19.50 29.02
CA ARG A 636 -11.86 18.19 28.80
C ARG A 636 -12.08 17.25 29.98
N ALA A 637 -12.04 17.77 31.20
CA ALA A 637 -12.24 16.99 32.41
C ALA A 637 -13.65 16.39 32.47
N ILE A 638 -14.69 17.19 32.24
CA ILE A 638 -16.07 16.67 32.25
C ILE A 638 -16.33 15.71 31.08
N ASN A 639 -15.76 15.95 29.90
CA ASN A 639 -15.92 15.04 28.76
C ASN A 639 -15.18 13.70 28.98
N ALA A 640 -14.00 13.73 29.62
CA ALA A 640 -13.28 12.52 30.02
C ALA A 640 -14.06 11.73 31.09
N LEU A 641 -14.59 12.41 32.12
CA LEU A 641 -15.43 11.78 33.15
C LEU A 641 -16.69 11.14 32.54
N ARG A 642 -17.42 11.86 31.69
CA ARG A 642 -18.57 11.32 30.93
C ARG A 642 -18.20 10.06 30.15
N LYS A 643 -17.09 10.07 29.40
CA LYS A 643 -16.61 8.90 28.64
C LYS A 643 -16.25 7.70 29.52
N LEU A 644 -15.78 7.92 30.76
CA LEU A 644 -15.34 6.86 31.67
C LEU A 644 -16.42 6.34 32.63
N THR A 645 -17.50 7.10 32.83
CA THR A 645 -18.52 6.80 33.85
C THR A 645 -19.95 6.73 33.31
N GLY A 646 -20.24 7.36 32.17
CA GLY A 646 -21.61 7.61 31.70
C GLY A 646 -22.27 8.83 32.35
N GLU A 647 -21.69 9.36 33.43
CA GLU A 647 -22.32 10.38 34.29
C GLU A 647 -21.97 11.81 33.87
N SER A 648 -22.83 12.77 34.25
CA SER A 648 -22.66 14.19 33.89
C SER A 648 -22.84 15.14 35.08
N PHE A 649 -23.69 14.78 36.06
CA PHE A 649 -24.08 15.57 37.24
C PHE A 649 -24.31 17.07 36.99
N GLY A 650 -24.81 17.42 35.80
CA GLY A 650 -25.11 18.80 35.42
C GLY A 650 -23.91 19.75 35.38
N PHE A 651 -22.66 19.26 35.36
CA PHE A 651 -21.50 20.14 35.41
C PHE A 651 -21.40 21.03 34.15
N LEU A 652 -21.41 22.35 34.36
CA LEU A 652 -21.27 23.38 33.33
C LEU A 652 -19.91 24.08 33.46
N PRO A 653 -19.01 23.99 32.46
CA PRO A 653 -17.67 24.58 32.52
C PRO A 653 -17.65 26.11 32.72
N ASP A 654 -18.68 26.83 32.27
CA ASP A 654 -18.80 28.29 32.39
C ASP A 654 -19.55 28.76 33.65
N ALA A 655 -20.03 27.84 34.50
CA ALA A 655 -20.79 28.20 35.70
C ALA A 655 -19.96 28.98 36.73
N ALA A 656 -20.67 29.68 37.62
CA ALA A 656 -20.04 30.45 38.69
C ALA A 656 -19.15 29.54 39.58
N PRO A 657 -18.04 30.03 40.14
CA PRO A 657 -17.10 29.20 40.91
C PRO A 657 -17.75 28.34 41.99
N ALA A 658 -18.73 28.87 42.73
CA ALA A 658 -19.48 28.13 43.74
C ALA A 658 -20.28 26.94 43.18
N GLN A 659 -20.94 27.12 42.02
CA GLN A 659 -21.68 26.05 41.35
C GLN A 659 -20.74 24.97 40.78
N ARG A 660 -19.57 25.38 40.28
CA ARG A 660 -18.54 24.42 39.82
C ARG A 660 -17.96 23.62 40.99
N GLU A 661 -17.74 24.25 42.14
CA GLU A 661 -17.28 23.58 43.35
C GLU A 661 -18.33 22.60 43.90
N GLU A 662 -19.60 23.01 43.97
CA GLU A 662 -20.69 22.13 44.40
C GLU A 662 -20.82 20.89 43.49
N ALA A 663 -20.75 21.08 42.17
CA ALA A 663 -20.79 19.98 41.21
C ALA A 663 -19.52 19.10 41.28
N ALA A 664 -18.32 19.66 41.48
CA ALA A 664 -17.10 18.88 41.69
C ALA A 664 -17.17 18.08 42.99
N ALA A 665 -17.67 18.67 44.08
CA ALA A 665 -17.90 17.97 45.35
C ALA A 665 -18.97 16.87 45.21
N HIS A 666 -19.97 17.03 44.33
CA HIS A 666 -20.91 15.95 43.99
C HIS A 666 -20.20 14.79 43.30
N TRP A 667 -19.36 15.05 42.30
CA TRP A 667 -18.50 14.04 41.67
C TRP A 667 -17.62 13.30 42.70
N GLU A 668 -17.06 13.99 43.70
CA GLU A 668 -16.25 13.37 44.77
C GLU A 668 -17.06 12.50 45.72
N ARG A 669 -18.28 12.90 46.08
CA ARG A 669 -19.18 12.09 46.90
C ARG A 669 -19.64 10.84 46.13
N TRP A 670 -20.01 10.99 44.86
CA TRP A 670 -20.34 9.85 44.00
C TRP A 670 -19.17 8.87 43.85
N TRP A 671 -17.95 9.37 43.60
CA TRP A 671 -16.76 8.52 43.48
C TRP A 671 -16.41 7.78 44.79
N ARG A 672 -16.74 8.36 45.96
CA ARG A 672 -16.64 7.70 47.27
C ARG A 672 -17.79 6.72 47.58
N GLY A 673 -18.81 6.63 46.72
CA GLY A 673 -20.02 5.83 46.96
C GLY A 673 -21.01 6.44 47.95
N GLU A 674 -20.87 7.74 48.26
CA GLU A 674 -21.72 8.48 49.20
C GLU A 674 -23.02 9.00 48.56
N VAL A 675 -23.19 8.79 47.25
CA VAL A 675 -24.41 9.13 46.48
C VAL A 675 -24.86 7.91 45.70
N ALA A 676 -26.16 7.59 45.76
CA ALA A 676 -26.75 6.48 45.01
C ALA A 676 -26.66 6.73 43.50
N GLN A 677 -26.46 5.66 42.72
CA GLN A 677 -26.51 5.73 41.25
C GLN A 677 -27.95 6.04 40.81
N PRO A 678 -28.18 7.07 39.98
CA PRO A 678 -29.50 7.29 39.40
C PRO A 678 -29.78 6.20 38.33
N PRO A 679 -31.00 5.62 38.28
CA PRO A 679 -31.39 4.80 37.13
C PRO A 679 -31.45 5.69 35.87
N PRO A 680 -31.08 5.17 34.68
CA PRO A 680 -31.01 5.98 33.46
C PRO A 680 -32.40 6.49 33.01
N GLU A 681 -32.64 7.79 33.17
CA GLU A 681 -33.84 8.46 32.65
C GLU A 681 -33.72 8.79 31.16
N GLY A 682 -34.79 8.53 30.39
CA GLY A 682 -35.03 9.25 29.13
C GLY A 682 -34.93 8.48 27.81
N ILE A 683 -35.36 7.21 27.75
CA ILE A 683 -35.56 6.52 26.47
C ILE A 683 -36.82 7.08 25.77
N ARG A 684 -36.64 7.87 24.72
CA ARG A 684 -37.70 8.22 23.76
C ARG A 684 -37.63 7.29 22.56
N ALA A 685 -38.40 6.20 22.61
CA ALA A 685 -38.72 5.39 21.44
C ALA A 685 -40.16 5.71 20.98
N LYS A 686 -40.43 5.57 19.68
CA LYS A 686 -41.78 5.61 19.10
C LYS A 686 -42.25 4.17 18.89
N VAL A 687 -43.44 3.84 19.37
CA VAL A 687 -44.03 2.51 19.15
C VAL A 687 -44.48 2.39 17.69
N LEU A 688 -43.97 1.37 16.98
CA LEU A 688 -44.40 0.97 15.65
C LEU A 688 -45.01 -0.44 15.73
N VAL A 689 -46.32 -0.53 15.53
CA VAL A 689 -47.05 -1.81 15.54
C VAL A 689 -47.17 -2.32 14.11
N VAL A 690 -46.64 -3.51 13.80
CA VAL A 690 -46.82 -4.15 12.50
C VAL A 690 -47.09 -5.65 12.64
N ASP A 691 -48.13 -6.07 11.93
CA ASP A 691 -48.58 -7.43 11.58
C ASP A 691 -49.47 -8.22 12.59
N GLU A 692 -50.57 -8.76 12.05
CA GLU A 692 -51.57 -9.57 12.74
C GLU A 692 -51.08 -11.00 13.02
N ALA A 693 -49.96 -11.41 12.41
CA ALA A 693 -49.37 -12.74 12.56
C ALA A 693 -48.71 -13.01 13.94
N ALA A 694 -48.41 -11.99 14.75
CA ALA A 694 -47.71 -12.14 16.04
C ALA A 694 -48.20 -11.13 17.11
N PRO A 695 -49.33 -11.37 17.79
CA PRO A 695 -50.03 -10.36 18.61
C PRO A 695 -49.30 -9.89 19.88
N ASP A 696 -48.20 -10.55 20.27
CA ASP A 696 -47.39 -10.25 21.46
C ASP A 696 -46.06 -9.55 21.13
N ALA A 697 -45.78 -9.26 19.85
CA ALA A 697 -44.54 -8.62 19.40
C ALA A 697 -44.79 -7.16 19.00
N VAL A 698 -43.88 -6.26 19.41
CA VAL A 698 -43.98 -4.82 19.14
C VAL A 698 -42.61 -4.31 18.70
N VAL A 699 -42.56 -3.53 17.63
CA VAL A 699 -41.32 -2.85 17.20
C VAL A 699 -41.28 -1.45 17.82
N LEU A 700 -40.12 -1.08 18.34
CA LEU A 700 -39.84 0.22 18.90
C LEU A 700 -38.79 0.91 18.03
N ASP A 701 -39.17 2.01 17.39
CA ASP A 701 -38.21 2.91 16.74
C ASP A 701 -37.52 3.72 17.83
N ALA A 702 -36.25 3.41 18.09
CA ALA A 702 -35.45 4.09 19.09
C ALA A 702 -34.80 5.38 18.56
N GLY A 703 -34.87 5.63 17.24
CA GLY A 703 -33.96 6.54 16.55
C GLY A 703 -32.49 6.16 16.80
N SER A 704 -31.56 7.07 16.51
CA SER A 704 -30.11 6.89 16.73
C SER A 704 -29.67 6.94 18.21
N ASN A 705 -30.54 6.51 19.13
CA ASN A 705 -30.44 6.79 20.56
C ASN A 705 -30.10 5.50 21.34
N ASN A 706 -28.82 5.33 21.68
CA ASN A 706 -28.21 4.08 22.17
C ASN A 706 -28.68 3.57 23.56
N GLY A 707 -29.77 4.10 24.12
CA GLY A 707 -30.21 3.82 25.49
C GLY A 707 -31.05 2.54 25.69
N VAL A 708 -31.49 1.88 24.61
CA VAL A 708 -32.28 0.64 24.70
C VAL A 708 -31.33 -0.56 24.80
N HIS A 709 -31.49 -1.37 25.83
CA HIS A 709 -30.70 -2.60 26.04
C HIS A 709 -31.63 -3.81 26.22
N ARG A 710 -31.15 -5.00 25.84
CA ARG A 710 -31.91 -6.25 25.95
C ARG A 710 -32.23 -6.54 27.42
N GLY A 711 -33.48 -6.88 27.70
CA GLY A 711 -33.98 -7.19 29.06
C GLY A 711 -34.69 -6.02 29.76
N LEU A 712 -34.47 -4.77 29.32
CA LEU A 712 -35.16 -3.59 29.88
C LEU A 712 -36.68 -3.68 29.71
N ARG A 713 -37.42 -3.19 30.71
CA ARG A 713 -38.89 -3.14 30.73
C ARG A 713 -39.41 -1.73 30.52
N PHE A 714 -40.52 -1.61 29.79
CA PHE A 714 -41.15 -0.35 29.45
C PHE A 714 -42.64 -0.36 29.74
N GLU A 715 -43.13 0.72 30.32
CA GLU A 715 -44.54 1.04 30.51
C GLU A 715 -45.06 1.77 29.27
N VAL A 716 -46.12 1.26 28.63
CA VAL A 716 -46.83 1.92 27.53
C VAL A 716 -48.04 2.66 28.09
N ARG A 717 -48.14 3.96 27.85
CA ARG A 717 -49.20 4.82 28.37
C ARG A 717 -49.95 5.56 27.26
N ARG A 718 -51.26 5.69 27.43
CA ARG A 718 -52.14 6.54 26.62
C ARG A 718 -52.91 7.47 27.54
N ALA A 719 -52.83 8.78 27.29
CA ALA A 719 -53.45 9.81 28.15
C ALA A 719 -53.16 9.61 29.65
N GLY A 720 -51.92 9.26 29.99
CA GLY A 720 -51.48 9.02 31.38
C GLY A 720 -51.90 7.68 31.99
N LYS A 721 -52.68 6.83 31.31
CA LYS A 721 -53.02 5.47 31.79
C LYS A 721 -52.13 4.41 31.14
N THR A 722 -51.66 3.47 31.94
CA THR A 722 -50.88 2.31 31.48
C THR A 722 -51.80 1.31 30.77
N ILE A 723 -51.41 0.87 29.58
CA ILE A 723 -52.18 -0.07 28.76
C ILE A 723 -51.45 -1.39 28.48
N ALA A 724 -50.11 -1.38 28.54
CA ALA A 724 -49.28 -2.56 28.40
C ALA A 724 -47.89 -2.36 29.04
N ILE A 725 -47.20 -3.47 29.32
CA ILE A 725 -45.78 -3.51 29.67
C ILE A 725 -45.03 -4.30 28.60
N LEU A 726 -43.92 -3.76 28.11
CA LEU A 726 -43.04 -4.38 27.13
C LEU A 726 -41.69 -4.79 27.76
N GLN A 727 -41.02 -5.78 27.18
CA GLN A 727 -39.63 -6.12 27.48
C GLN A 727 -38.81 -6.22 26.18
N ALA A 728 -37.65 -5.55 26.13
CA ALA A 728 -36.79 -5.55 24.94
C ALA A 728 -36.10 -6.91 24.75
N GLU A 729 -36.30 -7.54 23.59
CA GLU A 729 -35.74 -8.87 23.26
C GLU A 729 -34.59 -8.81 22.26
N LYS A 730 -34.67 -7.92 21.26
CA LYS A 730 -33.59 -7.71 20.28
C LYS A 730 -33.38 -6.23 20.07
N VAL A 731 -32.17 -5.76 20.31
CA VAL A 731 -31.77 -4.36 20.12
C VAL A 731 -30.94 -4.23 18.85
N ASP A 732 -31.39 -3.35 17.95
CA ASP A 732 -30.60 -2.74 16.87
C ASP A 732 -30.57 -1.22 17.13
N PRO A 733 -29.53 -0.48 16.69
CA PRO A 733 -29.40 0.96 16.93
C PRO A 733 -30.49 1.84 16.31
N THR A 734 -31.44 1.28 15.55
CA THR A 734 -32.57 2.00 14.95
C THR A 734 -33.91 1.39 15.36
N LEU A 735 -34.02 0.06 15.35
CA LEU A 735 -35.28 -0.66 15.61
C LEU A 735 -35.11 -1.77 16.66
N THR A 736 -35.74 -1.62 17.82
CA THR A 736 -35.78 -2.67 18.85
C THR A 736 -37.03 -3.53 18.70
N LEU A 737 -36.89 -4.85 18.72
CA LEU A 737 -38.02 -5.77 18.90
C LEU A 737 -38.25 -6.03 20.39
N ALA A 738 -39.47 -5.76 20.85
CA ALA A 738 -39.91 -5.99 22.22
C ALA A 738 -41.10 -6.97 22.26
N ARG A 739 -41.24 -7.69 23.36
CA ARG A 739 -42.37 -8.56 23.63
C ARG A 739 -43.31 -7.91 24.66
N ILE A 740 -44.62 -8.04 24.46
CA ILE A 740 -45.63 -7.67 25.46
C ILE A 740 -45.54 -8.68 26.62
N VAL A 741 -45.31 -8.17 27.83
CA VAL A 741 -45.25 -8.94 29.08
C VAL A 741 -46.61 -8.92 29.78
N GLU A 742 -47.30 -7.79 29.74
CA GLU A 742 -48.62 -7.60 30.36
C GLU A 742 -49.48 -6.67 29.50
N ARG A 743 -50.78 -6.94 29.41
CA ARG A 743 -51.74 -6.16 28.60
C ARG A 743 -53.03 -5.94 29.37
N LEU A 744 -53.40 -4.68 29.57
CA LEU A 744 -54.49 -4.26 30.47
C LEU A 744 -55.83 -3.99 29.76
N GLY A 745 -56.03 -4.59 28.58
CA GLY A 745 -57.32 -4.61 27.87
C GLY A 745 -57.43 -3.71 26.63
N GLU A 746 -56.47 -2.83 26.36
CA GLU A 746 -56.45 -2.01 25.13
C GLU A 746 -55.42 -2.50 24.10
N PRO A 747 -55.59 -2.17 22.81
CA PRO A 747 -54.53 -2.28 21.81
C PRO A 747 -53.55 -1.11 21.92
N ILE A 748 -52.26 -1.44 21.85
CA ILE A 748 -51.16 -0.51 21.64
C ILE A 748 -51.30 0.09 20.23
N ARG A 749 -51.01 1.39 20.08
CA ARG A 749 -51.10 2.14 18.82
C ARG A 749 -49.84 2.97 18.62
N GLU A 750 -49.58 3.33 17.37
CA GLU A 750 -48.54 4.30 17.04
C GLU A 750 -48.83 5.64 17.74
N GLY A 751 -47.83 6.18 18.43
CA GLY A 751 -47.94 7.43 19.18
C GLY A 751 -48.29 7.30 20.67
N ASP A 752 -48.45 6.09 21.21
CA ASP A 752 -48.51 5.88 22.66
C ASP A 752 -47.16 6.23 23.32
N GLU A 753 -47.21 6.74 24.55
CA GLU A 753 -46.04 7.17 25.32
C GLU A 753 -45.31 5.95 25.93
N LEU A 754 -43.98 5.93 25.84
CA LEU A 754 -43.14 4.94 26.51
C LEU A 754 -42.43 5.57 27.71
N ARG A 755 -42.37 4.81 28.80
CA ARG A 755 -41.59 5.13 30.00
C ARG A 755 -40.77 3.91 30.42
N SER A 756 -39.47 4.07 30.67
CA SER A 756 -38.66 3.00 31.26
C SER A 756 -39.14 2.68 32.68
N LEU A 757 -39.27 1.40 33.01
CA LEU A 757 -39.55 0.94 34.37
C LEU A 757 -38.22 0.66 35.09
N PRO A 758 -38.08 1.05 36.37
CA PRO A 758 -36.82 0.93 37.11
C PRO A 758 -36.44 -0.52 37.46
N ASP A 759 -37.39 -1.46 37.37
CA ASP A 759 -37.23 -2.84 37.84
C ASP A 759 -36.84 -3.82 36.71
N GLY A 760 -36.05 -3.39 35.73
CA GLY A 760 -35.31 -4.26 34.81
C GLY A 760 -33.83 -4.29 35.22
N PRO A 761 -33.10 -5.41 35.01
CA PRO A 761 -31.69 -5.52 35.38
C PRO A 761 -30.77 -4.55 34.60
#